data_AF-A0A954FSW7-F1
#
_entry.id   AF-A0A954FSW7-F1
#
_cell.length_a   1.000
_cell.length_b   1.000
_cell.length_c   1.000
_cell.angle_alpha   90.00
_cell.angle_beta   90.00
_cell.angle_gamma   90.00
#
_symmetry.space_group_name_H-M   'P 1'
#
loop_
_entity.id
_entity.type
_entity.pdbx_description
1 polymer ?
#
loop_
_entity_poly.entity_id
_entity_poly.type
_entity_poly.pdbx_seq_one_letter_code
_entity_poly.pdbx_strand_id
1 'polypeptide(L)'
;MIAEPKNRCRSVLCTLLTACFFATIPPQILAESGTSDDDRTLQLADQIRKSLVVVRATDRTGDESGFGAGFAVDQPGLIATARHVIGDGRDFIVELPDGSAAKVIEVFASSSQLDLAIIRIDSTSLPPLALFTADVPEQLPLIALGHPLGRRNQLARGKYSGEHEIDGIRMLELAMPIEPGNSGGPVLNAEGRVIGLVTMKSSVRDRIGYALSAKLIRQLIDEPNPVPMDQWKTIGALDARAWKTVFGGEWKQRSARILVNGAGTSFGGRTLCVHQGSLPDFPFDLKVDVKMGDEQGAAGLIFHADGGDRHYGFYPSAGNLRLTRFDGPDVGSWTILHNAPHPAYRTEDWNTLLVRIHTDHFECFLNGKKVAESSDAVVPHGAIGLAAFRGTPAEFRRFQTGTDLLPAPLSDAAGKAVNDIIADISPNHPSSIEAIHQLLSHGIQTTDAIHAEADRMEKVVKQLRRMAAEVHEAAVRRQLVELLADKASSASSGDENPDHGVLLKSALLISRMDNPDVDVETYIDRVRQWVDEIRATLPVNADETTRLTAMDRYLFEKLGFHGSRFEYYTRANSYLNEVIEDREGLPITLSVLYIEIGRRLDLDIKGIGLPGHFVVQFTPSSMPTESQFIDPFERGKRLSEVDVTTRLTEARYPNLPQFRIPQTTQQICERMIGNL
;
A
#
# COMPACT_ATOMS: atom_id res chain seq x y z
N MET A 1 -64.55 33.76 19.78
CA MET A 1 -64.50 34.26 18.39
C MET A 1 -63.89 35.65 18.41
N ILE A 2 -62.68 35.77 17.86
CA ILE A 2 -61.93 36.94 17.33
C ILE A 2 -62.20 38.33 17.94
N ALA A 3 -61.17 38.95 18.55
CA ALA A 3 -60.63 40.28 18.21
C ALA A 3 -59.46 40.70 19.16
N GLU A 4 -58.43 41.31 18.57
CA GLU A 4 -57.21 41.98 19.12
C GLU A 4 -57.49 43.24 20.00
N PRO A 5 -56.53 44.12 20.39
CA PRO A 5 -55.21 43.98 21.06
C PRO A 5 -54.95 45.05 22.19
N LYS A 6 -53.72 45.04 22.75
CA LYS A 6 -52.93 46.15 23.36
C LYS A 6 -53.29 46.75 24.75
N ASN A 7 -52.20 46.87 25.54
CA ASN A 7 -51.76 48.02 26.36
C ASN A 7 -52.13 48.16 27.87
N ARG A 8 -51.03 48.36 28.64
CA ARG A 8 -50.77 49.43 29.65
C ARG A 8 -50.96 49.16 31.17
N CYS A 9 -49.82 49.37 31.84
CA CYS A 9 -49.57 50.31 32.97
C CYS A 9 -49.89 49.96 34.43
N ARG A 10 -48.83 50.16 35.25
CA ARG A 10 -48.73 50.91 36.53
C ARG A 10 -49.47 50.31 37.74
N SER A 11 -48.76 49.73 38.70
CA SER A 11 -48.00 50.36 39.81
C SER A 11 -48.89 50.97 40.90
N VAL A 12 -48.57 50.63 42.16
CA VAL A 12 -48.54 51.50 43.37
C VAL A 12 -49.31 50.95 44.60
N LEU A 13 -48.51 50.84 45.68
CA LEU A 13 -48.78 51.01 47.12
C LEU A 13 -49.57 50.01 47.97
N CYS A 14 -48.89 49.68 49.08
CA CYS A 14 -49.29 49.80 50.49
C CYS A 14 -49.55 48.48 51.24
N THR A 15 -49.13 48.24 52.49
CA THR A 15 -48.24 48.92 53.46
C THR A 15 -48.30 48.11 54.78
N LEU A 16 -47.13 47.82 55.38
CA LEU A 16 -46.82 47.60 56.83
C LEU A 16 -47.40 46.34 57.55
N LEU A 17 -46.75 45.70 58.54
CA LEU A 17 -45.90 46.18 59.65
C LEU A 17 -44.87 45.11 60.14
N THR A 18 -43.64 45.59 60.42
CA THR A 18 -42.73 45.34 61.59
C THR A 18 -42.85 44.05 62.43
N ALA A 19 -41.76 43.38 62.84
CA ALA A 19 -40.74 43.96 63.73
C ALA A 19 -39.39 43.18 63.82
N CYS A 20 -38.31 43.96 63.95
CA CYS A 20 -37.08 43.82 64.76
C CYS A 20 -36.19 42.55 64.71
N PHE A 21 -34.92 42.70 64.29
CA PHE A 21 -33.77 42.91 65.20
C PHE A 21 -32.49 43.29 64.43
N PHE A 22 -31.70 44.22 64.99
CA PHE A 22 -30.45 44.79 64.46
C PHE A 22 -29.24 43.86 64.67
N ALA A 23 -28.35 43.77 63.67
CA ALA A 23 -26.90 43.62 63.88
C ALA A 23 -26.15 44.12 62.64
N THR A 24 -25.30 45.14 62.83
CA THR A 24 -24.40 45.73 61.83
C THR A 24 -23.21 44.82 61.56
N ILE A 25 -22.95 44.48 60.28
CA ILE A 25 -21.76 43.75 59.80
C ILE A 25 -20.95 44.70 58.89
N PRO A 26 -19.61 44.78 59.00
CA PRO A 26 -18.77 45.68 58.20
C PRO A 26 -18.69 45.24 56.72
N PRO A 27 -18.22 46.11 55.81
CA PRO A 27 -18.20 45.79 54.38
C PRO A 27 -17.22 44.65 54.09
N GLN A 28 -17.73 43.57 53.50
CA GLN A 28 -16.90 42.50 52.95
C GLN A 28 -16.12 43.03 51.74
N ILE A 29 -14.82 42.75 51.81
CA ILE A 29 -13.82 42.88 50.75
C ILE A 29 -14.35 42.22 49.47
N LEU A 30 -14.33 42.96 48.36
CA LEU A 30 -14.49 42.43 47.01
C LEU A 30 -13.40 41.38 46.78
N ALA A 31 -13.78 40.10 46.79
CA ALA A 31 -12.94 39.03 46.27
C ALA A 31 -12.83 39.20 44.75
N GLU A 32 -11.60 39.32 44.25
CA GLU A 32 -11.29 39.22 42.83
C GLU A 32 -11.90 37.95 42.25
N SER A 33 -12.68 38.10 41.17
CA SER A 33 -13.26 37.00 40.42
C SER A 33 -12.15 36.21 39.72
N GLY A 34 -11.58 35.24 40.42
CA GLY A 34 -10.74 34.22 39.79
C GLY A 34 -11.55 33.46 38.74
N THR A 35 -11.04 33.42 37.51
CA THR A 35 -11.54 32.54 36.43
C THR A 35 -11.79 31.13 36.96
N SER A 36 -12.96 30.55 36.66
CA SER A 36 -13.27 29.18 37.08
C SER A 36 -12.26 28.18 36.50
N ASP A 37 -12.09 27.03 37.16
CA ASP A 37 -11.19 25.96 36.72
C ASP A 37 -11.55 25.43 35.31
N ASP A 38 -12.84 25.53 34.96
CA ASP A 38 -13.33 25.20 33.62
C ASP A 38 -12.92 26.20 32.55
N ASP A 39 -12.93 27.51 32.84
CA ASP A 39 -12.45 28.53 31.91
C ASP A 39 -10.95 28.35 31.61
N ARG A 40 -10.16 28.02 32.64
CA ARG A 40 -8.72 27.76 32.48
C ARG A 40 -8.46 26.54 31.60
N THR A 41 -9.22 25.47 31.80
CA THR A 41 -9.08 24.25 30.99
C THR A 41 -9.48 24.50 29.53
N LEU A 42 -10.55 25.27 29.28
CA LEU A 42 -10.98 25.62 27.93
C LEU A 42 -9.97 26.52 27.21
N GLN A 43 -9.37 27.49 27.91
CA GLN A 43 -8.30 28.32 27.37
C GLN A 43 -7.06 27.50 27.02
N LEU A 44 -6.65 26.58 27.92
CA LEU A 44 -5.54 25.68 27.67
C LEU A 44 -5.82 24.78 26.46
N ALA A 45 -7.02 24.23 26.36
CA ALA A 45 -7.44 23.44 25.21
C ALA A 45 -7.33 24.21 23.89
N ASP A 46 -7.75 25.48 23.88
CA ASP A 46 -7.68 26.33 22.69
C ASP A 46 -6.23 26.63 22.26
N GLN A 47 -5.34 26.80 23.22
CA GLN A 47 -3.90 26.94 22.95
C GLN A 47 -3.33 25.64 22.34
N ILE A 48 -3.66 24.49 22.92
CA ILE A 48 -3.13 23.19 22.48
C ILE A 48 -3.66 22.82 21.08
N ARG A 49 -4.89 23.21 20.72
CA ARG A 49 -5.46 22.96 19.38
C ARG A 49 -4.59 23.47 18.23
N LYS A 50 -3.79 24.52 18.46
CA LYS A 50 -2.87 25.06 17.45
C LYS A 50 -1.68 24.14 17.16
N SER A 51 -1.40 23.21 18.08
CA SER A 51 -0.34 22.21 17.98
C SER A 51 -0.83 20.86 17.48
N LEU A 52 -2.15 20.65 17.36
CA LEU A 52 -2.74 19.37 16.97
C LEU A 52 -2.87 19.24 15.46
N VAL A 53 -2.71 18.02 14.97
CA VAL A 53 -2.93 17.68 13.56
C VAL A 53 -3.81 16.44 13.45
N VAL A 54 -4.53 16.32 12.34
CA VAL A 54 -5.19 15.06 11.97
C VAL A 54 -4.22 14.30 11.08
N VAL A 55 -3.98 13.03 11.40
CA VAL A 55 -3.20 12.13 10.55
C VAL A 55 -4.16 11.14 9.92
N ARG A 56 -4.16 11.04 8.58
CA ARG A 56 -5.05 10.16 7.81
C ARG A 56 -4.21 9.16 7.02
N ALA A 57 -4.37 7.88 7.32
CA ALA A 57 -3.77 6.82 6.53
C ALA A 57 -4.65 6.51 5.31
N THR A 58 -3.99 6.24 4.18
CA THR A 58 -4.66 5.68 3.00
C THR A 58 -4.51 4.16 2.99
N ASP A 59 -5.55 3.42 2.61
CA ASP A 59 -5.43 1.98 2.33
C ASP A 59 -4.63 1.72 1.04
N ARG A 60 -4.60 0.43 0.67
CA ARG A 60 -4.07 0.00 -0.60
C ARG A 60 -4.78 0.71 -1.75
N THR A 61 -6.10 0.84 -1.85
CA THR A 61 -6.70 1.52 -3.02
C THR A 61 -6.38 3.02 -3.12
N GLY A 62 -5.84 3.60 -2.04
CA GLY A 62 -5.55 5.03 -1.92
C GLY A 62 -6.71 5.79 -1.28
N ASP A 63 -7.73 5.07 -0.80
CA ASP A 63 -8.87 5.61 -0.09
C ASP A 63 -8.53 5.79 1.40
N GLU A 64 -9.23 6.69 2.10
CA GLU A 64 -9.00 6.89 3.54
C GLU A 64 -9.41 5.64 4.34
N SER A 65 -8.45 5.04 5.05
CA SER A 65 -8.63 3.77 5.75
C SER A 65 -8.57 3.87 7.27
N GLY A 66 -7.99 4.96 7.76
CA GLY A 66 -7.89 5.25 9.19
C GLY A 66 -7.50 6.70 9.43
N PHE A 67 -7.84 7.21 10.61
CA PHE A 67 -7.39 8.52 11.06
C PHE A 67 -7.06 8.50 12.55
N GLY A 68 -6.14 9.37 12.95
CA GLY A 68 -5.76 9.59 14.33
C GLY A 68 -5.35 11.04 14.56
N ALA A 69 -4.88 11.31 15.76
CA ALA A 69 -4.34 12.60 16.15
C ALA A 69 -2.82 12.56 16.14
N GLY A 70 -2.21 13.71 15.92
CA GLY A 70 -0.80 13.95 16.19
C GLY A 70 -0.61 15.33 16.82
N PHE A 71 0.56 15.60 17.35
CA PHE A 71 0.87 16.92 17.91
C PHE A 71 2.32 17.34 17.68
N ALA A 72 2.53 18.64 17.49
CA ALA A 72 3.85 19.22 17.34
C ALA A 72 4.67 19.06 18.64
N VAL A 73 5.92 18.62 18.49
CA VAL A 73 6.81 18.30 19.62
C VAL A 73 8.24 18.75 19.32
N ASP A 74 8.96 19.17 20.36
CA ASP A 74 10.39 19.50 20.31
C ASP A 74 10.78 20.64 19.34
N GLN A 75 10.98 20.32 18.06
CA GLN A 75 11.40 21.27 17.02
C GLN A 75 10.25 21.57 16.05
N PRO A 76 10.23 22.76 15.42
CA PRO A 76 9.25 23.08 14.39
C PRO A 76 9.19 22.00 13.29
N GLY A 77 7.99 21.54 12.98
CA GLY A 77 7.73 20.53 11.95
C GLY A 77 7.90 19.07 12.38
N LEU A 78 8.25 18.78 13.64
CA LEU A 78 8.18 17.43 14.19
C LEU A 78 6.84 17.17 14.85
N ILE A 79 6.19 16.06 14.48
CA ILE A 79 4.89 15.63 15.00
C ILE A 79 5.03 14.26 15.65
N ALA A 80 4.59 14.13 16.91
CA ALA A 80 4.40 12.83 17.55
C ALA A 80 3.01 12.27 17.23
N THR A 81 2.93 10.98 16.94
CA THR A 81 1.69 10.23 16.69
C THR A 81 1.88 8.75 17.07
N ALA A 82 0.79 7.99 17.14
CA ALA A 82 0.87 6.54 17.25
C ALA A 82 1.34 5.96 15.92
N ARG A 83 2.20 4.94 15.94
CA ARG A 83 2.75 4.36 14.72
C ARG A 83 1.63 3.74 13.88
N HIS A 84 0.66 3.10 14.52
CA HIS A 84 -0.45 2.48 13.80
C HIS A 84 -1.30 3.49 13.00
N VAL A 85 -1.28 4.77 13.38
CA VAL A 85 -2.04 5.82 12.69
C VAL A 85 -1.42 6.18 11.34
N ILE A 86 -0.09 6.11 11.20
CA ILE A 86 0.60 6.39 9.92
C ILE A 86 0.65 5.16 9.01
N GLY A 87 0.18 4.00 9.48
CA GLY A 87 0.30 2.72 8.80
C GLY A 87 1.74 2.26 8.65
N ASP A 88 1.95 1.01 8.23
CA ASP A 88 3.26 0.53 7.81
C ASP A 88 3.32 0.53 6.28
N GLY A 89 4.35 1.15 5.68
CA GLY A 89 4.58 1.09 4.23
C GLY A 89 3.68 1.99 3.36
N ARG A 90 2.78 2.78 3.98
CA ARG A 90 1.67 3.48 3.32
C ARG A 90 1.91 4.99 3.15
N ASP A 91 1.15 5.59 2.25
CA ASP A 91 0.99 7.05 2.23
C ASP A 91 0.05 7.49 3.36
N PHE A 92 0.26 8.72 3.83
CA PHE A 92 -0.60 9.33 4.83
C PHE A 92 -0.56 10.86 4.71
N ILE A 93 -1.69 11.48 5.01
CA ILE A 93 -1.89 12.92 4.92
C ILE A 93 -1.89 13.50 6.33
N VAL A 94 -1.16 14.59 6.52
CA VAL A 94 -1.21 15.38 7.75
C VAL A 94 -2.03 16.63 7.49
N GLU A 95 -3.17 16.75 8.15
CA GLU A 95 -4.04 17.92 8.09
C GLU A 95 -3.74 18.87 9.25
N LEU A 96 -3.39 20.11 8.93
CA LEU A 96 -3.09 21.17 9.88
C LEU A 96 -4.38 21.73 10.52
N PRO A 97 -4.29 22.48 11.65
CA PRO A 97 -5.46 23.09 12.31
C PRO A 97 -6.32 23.97 11.41
N ASP A 98 -5.72 24.60 10.40
CA ASP A 98 -6.40 25.46 9.42
C ASP A 98 -7.10 24.67 8.30
N GLY A 99 -6.98 23.34 8.31
CA GLY A 99 -7.54 22.43 7.32
C GLY A 99 -6.66 22.20 6.08
N SER A 100 -5.51 22.84 5.98
CA SER A 100 -4.55 22.60 4.90
C SER A 100 -3.81 21.27 5.10
N ALA A 101 -3.45 20.62 3.99
CA ALA A 101 -2.60 19.42 4.03
C ALA A 101 -1.12 19.81 4.02
N ALA A 102 -0.35 19.28 4.97
CA ALA A 102 1.10 19.41 5.00
C ALA A 102 1.75 18.20 4.31
N LYS A 103 2.78 18.46 3.50
CA LYS A 103 3.60 17.41 2.91
C LYS A 103 4.46 16.75 4.00
N VAL A 104 4.44 15.42 4.07
CA VAL A 104 5.34 14.66 4.96
C VAL A 104 6.67 14.45 4.25
N ILE A 105 7.77 14.76 4.93
CA ILE A 105 9.14 14.67 4.41
C ILE A 105 9.74 13.29 4.74
N GLU A 106 9.63 12.88 5.99
CA GLU A 106 10.20 11.63 6.51
C GLU A 106 9.45 11.16 7.75
N VAL A 107 9.51 9.86 8.00
CA VAL A 107 9.29 9.31 9.34
C VAL A 107 10.61 9.48 10.09
N PHE A 108 10.75 10.58 10.83
CA PHE A 108 11.98 10.98 11.52
C PHE A 108 12.46 9.92 12.52
N ALA A 109 11.52 9.32 13.25
CA ALA A 109 11.81 8.19 14.10
C ALA A 109 10.57 7.35 14.34
N SER A 110 10.71 6.05 14.50
CA SER A 110 9.56 5.19 14.78
C SER A 110 9.95 3.86 15.43
N SER A 111 9.04 3.35 16.26
CA SER A 111 9.16 2.06 16.92
C SER A 111 7.87 1.27 16.79
N SER A 112 7.94 0.13 16.10
CA SER A 112 6.81 -0.80 15.98
C SER A 112 6.48 -1.48 17.30
N GLN A 113 7.50 -1.76 18.11
CA GLN A 113 7.31 -2.33 19.45
C GLN A 113 6.54 -1.36 20.33
N LEU A 114 6.92 -0.08 20.35
CA LEU A 114 6.27 0.90 21.22
C LEU A 114 4.96 1.45 20.65
N ASP A 115 4.65 1.20 19.37
CA ASP A 115 3.55 1.85 18.65
C ASP A 115 3.68 3.39 18.63
N LEU A 116 4.91 3.88 18.44
CA LEU A 116 5.23 5.30 18.47
C LEU A 116 5.92 5.74 17.18
N ALA A 117 5.52 6.91 16.67
CA ALA A 117 6.19 7.55 15.54
C ALA A 117 6.35 9.06 15.76
N ILE A 118 7.49 9.56 15.29
CA ILE A 118 7.79 10.97 15.11
C ILE A 118 7.95 11.20 13.61
N ILE A 119 7.13 12.06 13.03
CA ILE A 119 7.16 12.39 11.61
C ILE A 119 7.61 13.83 11.41
N ARG A 120 8.28 14.10 10.29
CA ARG A 120 8.66 15.45 9.88
C ARG A 120 7.77 15.92 8.74
N ILE A 121 7.18 17.09 8.90
CA ILE A 121 6.35 17.75 7.87
C ILE A 121 7.03 19.00 7.32
N ASP A 122 6.69 19.35 6.09
CA ASP A 122 7.08 20.59 5.42
C ASP A 122 6.19 21.75 5.88
N SER A 123 6.21 22.01 7.19
CA SER A 123 5.53 23.14 7.83
C SER A 123 6.14 23.40 9.20
N THR A 124 6.40 24.66 9.50
CA THR A 124 6.93 25.11 10.79
C THR A 124 5.92 25.96 11.57
N SER A 125 4.66 26.02 11.11
CA SER A 125 3.63 26.90 11.68
C SER A 125 3.05 26.45 13.02
N LEU A 126 3.30 25.20 13.41
CA LEU A 126 2.74 24.60 14.63
C LEU A 126 3.65 24.85 15.83
N PRO A 127 3.15 25.44 16.94
CA PRO A 127 3.93 25.59 18.16
C PRO A 127 4.12 24.22 18.84
N PRO A 128 5.35 23.79 19.16
CA PRO A 128 5.59 22.50 19.80
C PRO A 128 5.14 22.50 21.26
N LEU A 129 4.62 21.36 21.72
CA LEU A 129 4.24 21.14 23.10
C LEU A 129 5.44 20.63 23.92
N ALA A 130 5.58 21.14 25.15
CA ALA A 130 6.66 20.74 26.05
C ALA A 130 6.39 19.36 26.66
N LEU A 131 7.41 18.49 26.67
CA LEU A 131 7.33 17.16 27.27
C LEU A 131 7.58 17.21 28.79
N PHE A 132 6.83 16.41 29.55
CA PHE A 132 7.03 16.16 30.97
C PHE A 132 7.68 14.77 31.16
N THR A 133 8.99 14.75 31.39
CA THR A 133 9.79 13.52 31.48
C THR A 133 10.11 13.09 32.92
N ALA A 134 9.54 13.76 33.92
CA ALA A 134 9.64 13.34 35.32
C ALA A 134 8.62 12.23 35.64
N ASP A 135 8.72 11.64 36.84
CA ASP A 135 7.74 10.67 37.31
C ASP A 135 6.38 11.33 37.51
N VAL A 136 5.32 10.67 37.06
CA VAL A 136 3.96 11.19 37.10
C VAL A 136 3.36 10.91 38.49
N PRO A 137 2.96 11.94 39.26
CA PRO A 137 2.31 11.74 40.55
C PRO A 137 0.98 11.00 40.40
N GLU A 138 0.67 10.06 41.29
CA GLU A 138 -0.64 9.40 41.31
C GLU A 138 -1.79 10.40 41.39
N GLN A 139 -2.91 10.09 40.73
CA GLN A 139 -4.12 10.91 40.70
C GLN A 139 -3.95 12.30 40.06
N LEU A 140 -2.83 12.59 39.38
CA LEU A 140 -2.63 13.83 38.65
C LEU A 140 -3.81 14.06 37.68
N PRO A 141 -4.47 15.23 37.71
CA PRO A 141 -5.51 15.58 36.74
C PRO A 141 -4.95 15.71 35.32
N LEU A 142 -5.65 15.13 34.35
CA LEU A 142 -5.21 15.04 32.96
C LEU A 142 -6.25 15.54 31.98
N ILE A 143 -5.75 16.08 30.87
CA ILE A 143 -6.52 16.44 29.68
C ILE A 143 -5.96 15.66 28.50
N ALA A 144 -6.82 15.07 27.69
CA ALA A 144 -6.44 14.48 26.41
C ALA A 144 -7.21 15.17 25.29
N LEU A 145 -6.53 15.41 24.17
CA LEU A 145 -7.15 15.96 22.97
C LEU A 145 -6.94 15.04 21.77
N GLY A 146 -7.96 14.96 20.92
CA GLY A 146 -7.94 14.16 19.70
C GLY A 146 -9.09 14.50 18.76
N HIS A 147 -9.29 13.64 17.77
CA HIS A 147 -10.30 13.83 16.72
C HIS A 147 -11.31 12.68 16.65
N PRO A 148 -11.94 12.24 17.76
CA PRO A 148 -12.69 11.00 17.80
C PRO A 148 -13.87 11.00 16.83
N LEU A 149 -14.04 9.90 16.10
CA LEU A 149 -15.10 9.71 15.09
C LEU A 149 -15.15 10.85 14.04
N GLY A 150 -14.00 11.44 13.69
CA GLY A 150 -13.89 12.53 12.73
C GLY A 150 -14.34 13.90 13.25
N ARG A 151 -14.76 14.01 14.52
CA ARG A 151 -15.09 15.29 15.16
C ARG A 151 -13.81 15.93 15.68
N ARG A 152 -13.40 17.06 15.09
CA ARG A 152 -12.13 17.71 15.43
C ARG A 152 -12.10 18.21 16.88
N ASN A 153 -10.92 18.16 17.48
CA ASN A 153 -10.57 18.92 18.69
C ASN A 153 -11.43 18.60 19.92
N GLN A 154 -11.81 17.33 20.10
CA GLN A 154 -12.54 16.89 21.28
C GLN A 154 -11.61 16.81 22.48
N LEU A 155 -12.14 17.22 23.62
CA LEU A 155 -11.42 17.26 24.89
C LEU A 155 -12.00 16.21 25.83
N ALA A 156 -11.13 15.35 26.35
CA ALA A 156 -11.44 14.41 27.41
C ALA A 156 -10.70 14.82 28.68
N ARG A 157 -11.37 14.69 29.84
CA ARG A 157 -10.78 14.94 31.16
C ARG A 157 -10.76 13.67 31.97
N GLY A 158 -9.74 13.54 32.81
CA GLY A 158 -9.65 12.45 33.76
C GLY A 158 -8.41 12.58 34.63
N LYS A 159 -7.84 11.46 35.02
CA LYS A 159 -6.70 11.41 35.93
C LYS A 159 -5.78 10.23 35.62
N TYR A 160 -4.54 10.37 36.07
CA TYR A 160 -3.57 9.29 36.06
C TYR A 160 -3.91 8.24 37.14
N SER A 161 -3.94 6.97 36.75
CA SER A 161 -4.36 5.85 37.61
C SER A 161 -3.23 4.88 37.98
N GLY A 162 -2.02 5.06 37.43
CA GLY A 162 -0.86 4.21 37.68
C GLY A 162 -0.21 3.70 36.39
N GLU A 163 0.76 2.80 36.51
CA GLU A 163 1.40 2.14 35.36
C GLU A 163 0.89 0.70 35.21
N HIS A 164 0.77 0.24 33.97
CA HIS A 164 0.40 -1.13 33.66
C HIS A 164 1.33 -1.69 32.58
N GLU A 165 1.76 -2.94 32.72
CA GLU A 165 2.58 -3.61 31.72
C GLU A 165 1.68 -4.39 30.76
N ILE A 166 1.76 -4.04 29.47
CA ILE A 166 1.00 -4.66 28.38
C ILE A 166 2.00 -5.10 27.33
N ASP A 167 2.03 -6.39 27.01
CA ASP A 167 2.95 -6.99 26.04
C ASP A 167 4.43 -6.64 26.28
N GLY A 168 4.83 -6.54 27.57
CA GLY A 168 6.18 -6.16 28.01
C GLY A 168 6.47 -4.66 27.94
N ILE A 169 5.48 -3.83 27.63
CA ILE A 169 5.61 -2.37 27.54
C ILE A 169 4.90 -1.74 28.72
N ARG A 170 5.63 -0.92 29.48
CA ARG A 170 5.07 -0.17 30.59
C ARG A 170 4.35 1.08 30.09
N MET A 171 3.04 1.11 30.28
CA MET A 171 2.16 2.19 29.83
C MET A 171 1.51 2.91 31.01
N LEU A 172 1.20 4.19 30.82
CA LEU A 172 0.41 4.99 31.77
C LEU A 172 -1.07 4.60 31.64
N GLU A 173 -1.68 4.18 32.74
CA GLU A 173 -3.12 3.94 32.84
C GLU A 173 -3.86 5.26 33.11
N LEU A 174 -4.86 5.54 32.27
CA LEU A 174 -5.65 6.76 32.30
C LEU A 174 -7.10 6.44 32.65
N ALA A 175 -7.63 7.02 33.72
CA ALA A 175 -9.06 6.99 34.00
C ALA A 175 -9.77 8.16 33.28
N MET A 176 -10.02 7.99 31.99
CA MET A 176 -10.69 8.98 31.15
C MET A 176 -11.35 8.35 29.92
N PRO A 177 -12.39 8.99 29.33
CA PRO A 177 -13.02 8.46 28.12
C PRO A 177 -12.08 8.61 26.91
N ILE A 178 -11.60 7.48 26.39
CA ILE A 178 -10.81 7.38 25.16
C ILE A 178 -11.66 6.71 24.08
N GLU A 179 -11.66 7.26 22.88
CA GLU A 179 -12.37 6.73 21.71
C GLU A 179 -11.44 6.64 20.48
N PRO A 180 -11.79 5.80 19.48
CA PRO A 180 -11.07 5.78 18.20
C PRO A 180 -10.95 7.19 17.60
N GLY A 181 -9.73 7.58 17.22
CA GLY A 181 -9.38 8.94 16.78
C GLY A 181 -8.68 9.80 17.83
N ASN A 182 -8.61 9.35 19.09
CA ASN A 182 -7.71 9.93 20.09
C ASN A 182 -6.28 9.35 20.01
N SER A 183 -6.11 8.18 19.38
CA SER A 183 -4.81 7.55 19.21
C SER A 183 -3.83 8.48 18.50
N GLY A 184 -2.63 8.59 19.06
CA GLY A 184 -1.59 9.54 18.67
C GLY A 184 -1.71 10.93 19.30
N GLY A 185 -2.84 11.23 19.95
CA GLY A 185 -3.08 12.51 20.61
C GLY A 185 -2.32 12.67 21.93
N PRO A 186 -2.06 13.93 22.36
CA PRO A 186 -1.33 14.20 23.60
C PRO A 186 -2.23 14.04 24.83
N VAL A 187 -1.63 13.55 25.91
CA VAL A 187 -2.14 13.59 27.28
C VAL A 187 -1.33 14.62 28.05
N LEU A 188 -2.01 15.62 28.64
CA LEU A 188 -1.37 16.78 29.25
C LEU A 188 -1.79 16.97 30.71
N ASN A 189 -0.90 17.60 31.47
CA ASN A 189 -1.19 18.10 32.80
C ASN A 189 -1.80 19.53 32.74
N ALA A 190 -2.11 20.11 33.90
CA ALA A 190 -2.71 21.44 34.01
C ALA A 190 -1.82 22.59 33.50
N GLU A 191 -0.50 22.38 33.40
CA GLU A 191 0.45 23.34 32.83
C GLU A 191 0.59 23.22 31.31
N GLY A 192 -0.15 22.32 30.66
CA GLY A 192 -0.05 22.08 29.22
C GLY A 192 1.19 21.30 28.79
N ARG A 193 1.85 20.60 29.72
CA ARG A 193 2.98 19.73 29.40
C ARG A 193 2.48 18.33 29.10
N VAL A 194 3.00 17.73 28.04
CA VAL A 194 2.64 16.39 27.59
C VAL A 194 3.28 15.36 28.50
N ILE A 195 2.45 14.59 29.20
CA ILE A 195 2.88 13.48 30.05
C ILE A 195 2.94 12.17 29.26
N GLY A 196 2.22 12.07 28.15
CA GLY A 196 2.19 10.88 27.32
C GLY A 196 1.38 11.03 26.03
N LEU A 197 1.36 9.96 25.24
CA LEU A 197 0.67 9.85 23.97
C LEU A 197 -0.32 8.69 24.02
N VAL A 198 -1.59 8.94 23.68
CA VAL A 198 -2.64 7.91 23.70
C VAL A 198 -2.39 6.88 22.61
N THR A 199 -2.34 5.58 22.94
CA THR A 199 -2.16 4.52 21.94
C THR A 199 -3.37 3.61 21.85
N MET A 200 -3.96 3.26 22.99
CA MET A 200 -4.96 2.19 23.05
C MET A 200 -6.04 2.45 24.11
N LYS A 201 -7.23 1.91 23.87
CA LYS A 201 -8.36 1.86 24.82
C LYS A 201 -8.48 0.46 25.40
N SER A 202 -8.82 0.33 26.69
CA SER A 202 -9.13 -0.98 27.25
C SER A 202 -10.42 -1.56 26.61
N SER A 203 -10.34 -2.81 26.14
CA SER A 203 -11.50 -3.56 25.61
C SER A 203 -12.37 -4.17 26.71
N VAL A 204 -11.88 -4.22 27.95
CA VAL A 204 -12.52 -4.89 29.09
C VAL A 204 -13.04 -3.89 30.11
N ARG A 205 -12.28 -2.82 30.38
CA ARG A 205 -12.64 -1.78 31.36
C ARG A 205 -13.12 -0.53 30.65
N ASP A 206 -14.38 -0.17 30.86
CA ASP A 206 -14.92 1.08 30.33
C ASP A 206 -14.19 2.30 30.92
N ARG A 207 -13.98 3.33 30.11
CA ARG A 207 -13.27 4.58 30.47
C ARG A 207 -11.84 4.43 31.00
N ILE A 208 -11.15 3.36 30.61
CA ILE A 208 -9.71 3.21 30.81
C ILE A 208 -9.00 3.32 29.46
N GLY A 209 -8.02 4.21 29.39
CA GLY A 209 -7.10 4.35 28.27
C GLY A 209 -5.67 4.07 28.70
N TYR A 210 -4.80 3.78 27.73
CA TYR A 210 -3.38 3.63 27.95
C TYR A 210 -2.60 4.62 27.08
N ALA A 211 -1.55 5.20 27.65
CA ALA A 211 -0.65 6.10 26.97
C ALA A 211 0.82 5.71 27.18
N LEU A 212 1.63 5.94 26.17
CA LEU A 212 3.08 5.87 26.31
C LEU A 212 3.60 7.10 27.05
N SER A 213 4.55 6.91 27.95
CA SER A 213 5.19 8.01 28.66
C SER A 213 5.91 8.97 27.71
N ALA A 214 5.84 10.26 27.99
CA ALA A 214 6.63 11.27 27.28
C ALA A 214 8.16 11.05 27.39
N LYS A 215 8.63 10.25 28.35
CA LYS A 215 10.03 9.77 28.39
C LYS A 215 10.42 8.98 27.13
N LEU A 216 9.52 8.11 26.65
CA LEU A 216 9.76 7.32 25.44
C LEU A 216 9.72 8.19 24.17
N ILE A 217 8.88 9.21 24.15
CA ILE A 217 8.86 10.22 23.07
C ILE A 217 10.20 10.96 23.02
N ARG A 218 10.71 11.41 24.17
CA ARG A 218 12.02 12.05 24.27
C ARG A 218 13.14 11.12 23.80
N GLN A 219 13.17 9.88 24.28
CA GLN A 219 14.16 8.89 23.87
C GLN A 219 14.18 8.66 22.36
N LEU A 220 13.00 8.54 21.74
CA LEU A 220 12.88 8.33 20.30
C LEU A 220 13.30 9.57 19.48
N ILE A 221 13.16 10.78 20.03
CA ILE A 221 13.66 12.02 19.42
C ILE A 221 15.19 12.11 19.54
N ASP A 222 15.74 11.71 20.68
CA ASP A 222 17.18 11.80 20.97
C ASP A 222 17.99 10.73 20.19
N GLU A 223 17.38 9.58 19.87
CA GLU A 223 17.96 8.49 19.07
C GLU A 223 17.11 8.18 17.82
N PRO A 224 17.09 9.07 16.81
CA PRO A 224 16.21 8.92 15.66
C PRO A 224 16.70 7.87 14.67
N ASN A 225 15.75 7.22 13.99
CA ASN A 225 15.96 6.28 12.89
C ASN A 225 15.19 6.76 11.63
N PRO A 226 15.66 7.83 10.98
CA PRO A 226 14.89 8.51 9.94
C PRO A 226 14.74 7.66 8.69
N VAL A 227 13.50 7.56 8.20
CA VAL A 227 13.14 6.94 6.93
C VAL A 227 12.47 7.99 6.05
N PRO A 228 13.12 8.43 4.96
CA PRO A 228 12.52 9.30 3.96
C PRO A 228 11.19 8.75 3.42
N MET A 229 10.21 9.61 3.13
CA MET A 229 8.87 9.13 2.71
C MET A 229 8.87 8.32 1.41
N ASP A 230 9.83 8.55 0.51
CA ASP A 230 10.02 7.74 -0.71
C ASP A 230 10.50 6.31 -0.42
N GLN A 231 11.22 6.11 0.69
CA GLN A 231 11.62 4.79 1.19
C GLN A 231 10.54 4.15 2.08
N TRP A 232 9.75 4.99 2.78
CA TRP A 232 8.66 4.52 3.62
C TRP A 232 7.48 3.97 2.81
N LYS A 233 7.14 4.59 1.68
CA LYS A 233 6.06 4.13 0.80
C LYS A 233 6.52 2.88 0.04
N THR A 234 6.34 1.71 0.62
CA THR A 234 6.63 0.42 -0.04
C THR A 234 5.41 -0.10 -0.80
N ILE A 235 4.20 0.14 -0.29
CA ILE A 235 2.97 -0.41 -0.86
C ILE A 235 2.64 0.29 -2.17
N GLY A 236 2.60 -0.49 -3.26
CA GLY A 236 2.37 0.02 -4.59
C GLY A 236 3.53 0.83 -5.18
N ALA A 237 4.71 0.84 -4.57
CA ALA A 237 5.87 1.54 -5.12
C ALA A 237 6.38 0.88 -6.39
N LEU A 238 6.82 1.68 -7.35
CA LEU A 238 7.61 1.15 -8.46
C LEU A 238 8.89 0.52 -7.91
N ASP A 239 9.30 -0.60 -8.50
CA ASP A 239 10.66 -1.06 -8.29
C ASP A 239 11.66 -0.08 -8.93
N ALA A 240 12.31 0.74 -8.10
CA ALA A 240 13.25 1.77 -8.52
C ALA A 240 14.45 1.25 -9.33
N ARG A 241 14.71 -0.07 -9.31
CA ARG A 241 15.74 -0.71 -10.13
C ARG A 241 15.27 -1.11 -11.51
N ALA A 242 13.99 -1.39 -11.68
CA ALA A 242 13.40 -1.66 -12.99
C ALA A 242 12.93 -0.37 -13.64
N TRP A 243 12.53 0.62 -12.84
CA TRP A 243 11.80 1.80 -13.30
C TRP A 243 12.30 3.08 -12.65
N LYS A 244 12.43 4.12 -13.47
CA LYS A 244 12.73 5.48 -13.03
C LYS A 244 11.66 6.43 -13.57
N THR A 245 11.01 7.17 -12.69
CA THR A 245 10.04 8.18 -13.11
C THR A 245 10.76 9.44 -13.61
N VAL A 246 10.21 10.05 -14.65
CA VAL A 246 10.68 11.33 -15.21
C VAL A 246 9.45 12.21 -15.42
N PHE A 247 9.59 13.50 -15.09
CA PHE A 247 8.51 14.49 -15.15
C PHE A 247 7.32 14.22 -14.21
N GLY A 248 7.55 13.69 -13.01
CA GLY A 248 6.51 13.51 -12.00
C GLY A 248 5.47 12.46 -12.40
N GLY A 249 4.20 12.68 -12.05
CA GLY A 249 3.12 11.69 -12.22
C GLY A 249 3.10 10.64 -11.10
N GLU A 250 1.92 10.14 -10.77
CA GLU A 250 1.72 9.13 -9.73
C GLU A 250 1.80 7.73 -10.35
N TRP A 251 3.02 7.22 -10.45
CA TRP A 251 3.26 5.86 -10.90
C TRP A 251 3.25 4.88 -9.72
N LYS A 252 2.48 3.80 -9.86
CA LYS A 252 2.37 2.72 -8.87
C LYS A 252 2.55 1.36 -9.54
N GLN A 253 3.08 0.38 -8.84
CA GLN A 253 3.16 -1.01 -9.32
C GLN A 253 2.30 -1.91 -8.44
N ARG A 254 1.41 -2.71 -9.03
CA ARG A 254 0.55 -3.67 -8.31
C ARG A 254 0.22 -4.89 -9.13
N SER A 255 0.38 -6.07 -8.53
CA SER A 255 -0.03 -7.35 -9.13
C SER A 255 0.53 -7.50 -10.55
N ALA A 256 1.82 -7.21 -10.74
CA ALA A 256 2.51 -7.19 -12.04
C ALA A 256 1.97 -6.16 -13.06
N ARG A 257 1.24 -5.15 -12.61
CA ARG A 257 0.80 -4.00 -13.42
C ARG A 257 1.48 -2.73 -12.98
N ILE A 258 1.66 -1.80 -13.90
CA ILE A 258 2.09 -0.43 -13.62
C ILE A 258 0.90 0.48 -13.89
N LEU A 259 0.50 1.25 -12.90
CA LEU A 259 -0.58 2.21 -12.98
C LEU A 259 0.02 3.61 -13.02
N VAL A 260 -0.60 4.50 -13.77
CA VAL A 260 -0.27 5.92 -13.76
C VAL A 260 -1.53 6.75 -13.60
N ASN A 261 -1.45 7.72 -12.69
CA ASN A 261 -2.47 8.73 -12.47
C ASN A 261 -1.83 10.12 -12.35
N GLY A 262 -2.64 11.16 -12.53
CA GLY A 262 -2.21 12.54 -12.36
C GLY A 262 -1.33 13.05 -13.51
N ALA A 263 -1.30 14.37 -13.68
CA ALA A 263 -0.50 15.00 -14.72
C ALA A 263 0.98 15.07 -14.32
N GLY A 264 1.86 14.79 -15.27
CA GLY A 264 3.28 15.07 -15.12
C GLY A 264 3.59 16.58 -15.16
N THR A 265 4.82 16.93 -14.79
CA THR A 265 5.32 18.30 -14.73
C THR A 265 5.80 18.84 -16.08
N SER A 266 5.98 17.96 -17.07
CA SER A 266 6.36 18.34 -18.43
C SER A 266 5.14 18.77 -19.25
N PHE A 267 5.42 19.41 -20.39
CA PHE A 267 4.42 19.86 -21.34
C PHE A 267 3.37 18.80 -21.68
N GLY A 268 2.11 19.25 -21.84
CA GLY A 268 0.98 18.37 -22.12
C GLY A 268 0.66 17.42 -20.97
N GLY A 269 1.10 17.70 -19.73
CA GLY A 269 0.96 16.80 -18.58
C GLY A 269 1.75 15.51 -18.73
N ARG A 270 2.84 15.54 -19.52
CA ARG A 270 3.67 14.40 -19.86
C ARG A 270 4.40 13.88 -18.63
N THR A 271 4.33 12.58 -18.43
CA THR A 271 5.10 11.82 -17.44
C THR A 271 5.63 10.53 -18.07
N LEU A 272 6.86 10.14 -17.72
CA LEU A 272 7.51 8.94 -18.24
C LEU A 272 7.88 8.00 -17.08
N CYS A 273 7.84 6.70 -17.36
CA CYS A 273 8.37 5.66 -16.50
C CYS A 273 9.40 4.86 -17.29
N VAL A 274 10.68 5.18 -17.08
CA VAL A 274 11.81 4.72 -17.89
C VAL A 274 12.35 3.41 -17.33
N HIS A 275 12.43 2.39 -18.19
CA HIS A 275 13.03 1.11 -17.85
C HIS A 275 14.54 1.25 -17.66
N GLN A 276 15.08 0.62 -16.62
CA GLN A 276 16.50 0.71 -16.24
C GLN A 276 17.33 -0.53 -16.64
N GLY A 277 16.71 -1.56 -17.24
CA GLY A 277 17.40 -2.77 -17.69
C GLY A 277 18.24 -2.56 -18.96
N SER A 278 19.16 -3.50 -19.21
CA SER A 278 19.96 -3.52 -20.43
C SER A 278 19.10 -3.85 -21.65
N LEU A 279 19.37 -3.16 -22.76
CA LEU A 279 18.69 -3.40 -24.03
C LEU A 279 19.36 -4.55 -24.81
N PRO A 280 18.58 -5.37 -25.54
CA PRO A 280 19.15 -6.32 -26.51
C PRO A 280 19.84 -5.60 -27.67
N ASP A 281 20.69 -6.34 -28.40
CA ASP A 281 21.26 -5.87 -29.66
C ASP A 281 20.16 -5.73 -30.74
N PHE A 282 20.41 -4.84 -31.71
CA PHE A 282 19.50 -4.65 -32.83
C PHE A 282 19.49 -5.87 -33.78
N PRO A 283 18.32 -6.22 -34.36
CA PRO A 283 17.01 -5.66 -34.07
C PRO A 283 16.39 -6.23 -32.80
N PHE A 284 15.58 -5.44 -32.11
CA PHE A 284 14.83 -5.91 -30.95
C PHE A 284 13.41 -5.33 -30.90
N ASP A 285 12.53 -6.07 -30.24
CA ASP A 285 11.14 -5.74 -29.97
C ASP A 285 11.00 -5.15 -28.58
N LEU A 286 10.20 -4.09 -28.49
CA LEU A 286 9.65 -3.54 -27.26
C LEU A 286 8.15 -3.77 -27.25
N LYS A 287 7.63 -4.43 -26.22
CA LYS A 287 6.20 -4.76 -26.12
C LYS A 287 5.61 -4.36 -24.77
N VAL A 288 4.37 -3.87 -24.76
CA VAL A 288 3.57 -3.71 -23.54
C VAL A 288 2.09 -3.90 -23.85
N ASP A 289 1.33 -4.38 -22.87
CA ASP A 289 -0.13 -4.25 -22.90
C ASP A 289 -0.55 -2.98 -22.16
N VAL A 290 -1.37 -2.15 -22.79
CA VAL A 290 -1.92 -0.92 -22.21
C VAL A 290 -3.45 -0.96 -22.21
N LYS A 291 -4.05 -0.46 -21.14
CA LYS A 291 -5.48 -0.18 -21.01
C LYS A 291 -5.66 1.24 -20.48
N MET A 292 -6.58 2.00 -21.05
CA MET A 292 -6.87 3.38 -20.65
C MET A 292 -8.35 3.56 -20.35
N GLY A 293 -8.66 4.44 -19.39
CA GLY A 293 -10.04 4.82 -19.07
C GLY A 293 -10.52 6.04 -19.87
N ASP A 294 -9.77 7.14 -19.85
CA ASP A 294 -10.11 8.35 -20.60
C ASP A 294 -9.35 8.40 -21.95
N GLU A 295 -10.06 8.06 -23.02
CA GLU A 295 -9.49 8.05 -24.37
C GLU A 295 -9.27 9.46 -24.96
N GLN A 296 -9.73 10.53 -24.31
CA GLN A 296 -9.37 11.88 -24.73
C GLN A 296 -7.86 12.12 -24.56
N GLY A 297 -7.23 11.42 -23.63
CA GLY A 297 -5.81 11.52 -23.32
C GLY A 297 -4.90 10.59 -24.14
N ALA A 298 -3.76 10.17 -23.58
CA ALA A 298 -2.83 9.24 -24.23
C ALA A 298 -1.90 8.53 -23.26
N ALA A 299 -1.63 7.24 -23.50
CA ALA A 299 -0.66 6.44 -22.76
C ALA A 299 -0.14 5.27 -23.60
N GLY A 300 1.14 4.92 -23.49
CA GLY A 300 1.73 3.83 -24.28
C GLY A 300 3.25 3.73 -24.13
N LEU A 301 3.93 3.35 -25.20
CA LEU A 301 5.37 3.09 -25.20
C LEU A 301 6.18 4.35 -25.49
N ILE A 302 7.34 4.46 -24.84
CA ILE A 302 8.48 5.21 -25.34
C ILE A 302 9.59 4.23 -25.69
N PHE A 303 10.19 4.40 -26.86
CA PHE A 303 11.17 3.44 -27.39
C PHE A 303 12.50 4.08 -27.78
N HIS A 304 12.66 5.35 -27.43
CA HIS A 304 13.92 6.08 -27.45
C HIS A 304 13.72 7.40 -26.67
N ALA A 305 14.40 7.62 -25.55
CA ALA A 305 14.33 8.84 -24.76
C ALA A 305 15.71 9.27 -24.26
N ASP A 306 16.03 10.57 -24.31
CA ASP A 306 17.31 11.12 -23.84
C ASP A 306 17.34 11.41 -22.32
N GLY A 307 16.24 11.12 -21.62
CA GLY A 307 16.04 11.47 -20.21
C GLY A 307 15.60 12.92 -19.97
N GLY A 308 15.47 13.71 -21.04
CA GLY A 308 14.87 15.04 -21.08
C GLY A 308 13.63 15.02 -21.98
N ASP A 309 13.46 16.08 -22.77
CA ASP A 309 12.26 16.29 -23.55
C ASP A 309 12.23 15.53 -24.90
N ARG A 310 13.35 14.93 -25.32
CA ARG A 310 13.43 14.23 -26.61
C ARG A 310 13.12 12.77 -26.47
N HIS A 311 12.11 12.32 -27.21
CA HIS A 311 11.77 10.92 -27.27
C HIS A 311 10.86 10.56 -28.44
N TYR A 312 10.78 9.26 -28.73
CA TYR A 312 9.73 8.70 -29.57
C TYR A 312 8.67 8.05 -28.70
N GLY A 313 7.40 8.25 -29.07
CA GLY A 313 6.26 7.66 -28.40
C GLY A 313 5.28 7.01 -29.37
N PHE A 314 4.80 5.82 -29.01
CA PHE A 314 3.76 5.08 -29.73
C PHE A 314 2.63 4.73 -28.77
N TYR A 315 1.45 5.30 -28.99
CA TYR A 315 0.33 5.23 -28.04
C TYR A 315 -1.02 5.52 -28.72
N PRO A 316 -2.13 4.98 -28.19
CA PRO A 316 -3.46 5.44 -28.56
C PRO A 316 -3.72 6.85 -28.00
N SER A 317 -4.48 7.65 -28.73
CA SER A 317 -4.88 9.00 -28.35
C SER A 317 -6.11 9.43 -29.14
N ALA A 318 -7.20 9.81 -28.46
CA ALA A 318 -8.42 10.33 -29.08
C ALA A 318 -8.95 9.44 -30.24
N GLY A 319 -9.03 8.13 -30.02
CA GLY A 319 -9.50 7.15 -31.00
C GLY A 319 -8.51 6.78 -32.12
N ASN A 320 -7.33 7.42 -32.15
CA ASN A 320 -6.28 7.12 -33.12
C ASN A 320 -5.09 6.41 -32.47
N LEU A 321 -4.31 5.67 -33.26
CA LEU A 321 -2.96 5.30 -32.90
C LEU A 321 -2.01 6.38 -33.38
N ARG A 322 -1.20 6.90 -32.46
CA ARG A 322 -0.27 7.98 -32.71
C ARG A 322 1.17 7.52 -32.52
N LEU A 323 2.00 7.81 -33.50
CA LEU A 323 3.44 7.75 -33.44
C LEU A 323 3.98 9.18 -33.50
N THR A 324 4.73 9.57 -32.49
CA THR A 324 5.21 10.94 -32.35
C THR A 324 6.69 10.97 -32.00
N ARG A 325 7.44 11.86 -32.65
CA ARG A 325 8.78 12.26 -32.24
C ARG A 325 8.69 13.59 -31.50
N PHE A 326 9.26 13.65 -30.31
CA PHE A 326 9.44 14.87 -29.53
C PHE A 326 10.91 15.27 -29.63
N ASP A 327 11.15 16.51 -30.07
CA ASP A 327 12.46 17.13 -30.26
C ASP A 327 12.74 18.22 -29.17
N GLY A 328 11.76 18.53 -28.32
CA GLY A 328 11.84 19.54 -27.27
C GLY A 328 10.62 19.62 -26.33
N PRO A 329 10.55 20.67 -25.49
CA PRO A 329 9.58 20.79 -24.39
C PRO A 329 8.22 21.37 -24.80
N ASP A 330 7.96 21.66 -26.08
CA ASP A 330 6.73 22.37 -26.49
C ASP A 330 6.10 21.84 -27.80
N VAL A 331 4.90 22.33 -28.12
CA VAL A 331 4.11 21.93 -29.32
C VAL A 331 4.83 22.25 -30.63
N GLY A 332 5.73 23.24 -30.67
CA GLY A 332 6.51 23.55 -31.87
C GLY A 332 7.63 22.55 -32.13
N SER A 333 7.94 21.73 -31.13
CA SER A 333 9.09 20.81 -31.11
C SER A 333 8.68 19.34 -31.15
N TRP A 334 7.54 18.99 -31.75
CA TRP A 334 7.16 17.59 -32.00
C TRP A 334 6.70 17.37 -33.44
N THR A 335 6.93 16.16 -33.93
CA THR A 335 6.53 15.72 -35.26
C THR A 335 5.66 14.48 -35.14
N ILE A 336 4.43 14.55 -35.63
CA ILE A 336 3.54 13.39 -35.71
C ILE A 336 3.92 12.60 -36.96
N LEU A 337 4.50 11.42 -36.77
CA LEU A 337 4.93 10.54 -37.85
C LEU A 337 3.77 9.64 -38.34
N HIS A 338 2.82 9.32 -37.45
CA HIS A 338 1.59 8.60 -37.78
C HIS A 338 0.45 9.01 -36.84
N ASN A 339 -0.77 9.13 -37.36
CA ASN A 339 -1.98 9.39 -36.57
C ASN A 339 -3.23 8.97 -37.35
N ALA A 340 -3.71 7.75 -37.13
CA ALA A 340 -4.89 7.21 -37.79
C ALA A 340 -5.65 6.23 -36.87
N PRO A 341 -6.98 6.08 -37.04
CA PRO A 341 -7.71 5.01 -36.37
C PRO A 341 -7.26 3.66 -36.91
N HIS A 342 -7.31 2.62 -36.07
CA HIS A 342 -6.97 1.27 -36.50
C HIS A 342 -8.00 0.26 -35.97
N PRO A 343 -8.59 -0.60 -36.82
CA PRO A 343 -9.68 -1.50 -36.43
C PRO A 343 -9.26 -2.56 -35.39
N ALA A 344 -7.97 -2.81 -35.26
CA ALA A 344 -7.47 -3.70 -34.20
C ALA A 344 -7.46 -3.05 -32.81
N TYR A 345 -7.70 -1.75 -32.66
CA TYR A 345 -7.78 -1.09 -31.37
C TYR A 345 -9.04 -1.50 -30.61
N ARG A 346 -8.91 -1.71 -29.30
CA ARG A 346 -10.00 -2.14 -28.41
C ARG A 346 -10.24 -1.07 -27.35
N THR A 347 -11.35 -0.34 -27.47
CA THR A 347 -11.74 0.69 -26.50
C THR A 347 -11.98 0.08 -25.11
N GLU A 348 -11.45 0.74 -24.07
CA GLU A 348 -11.54 0.35 -22.65
C GLU A 348 -11.07 -1.09 -22.32
N ASP A 349 -10.32 -1.73 -23.23
CA ASP A 349 -9.75 -3.06 -23.05
C ASP A 349 -8.23 -3.04 -23.27
N TRP A 350 -7.60 -4.17 -23.02
CA TRP A 350 -6.16 -4.34 -23.19
C TRP A 350 -5.77 -4.34 -24.67
N ASN A 351 -4.79 -3.49 -24.99
CA ASN A 351 -4.16 -3.38 -26.30
C ASN A 351 -2.66 -3.66 -26.17
N THR A 352 -2.16 -4.62 -26.94
CA THR A 352 -0.73 -4.89 -27.05
C THR A 352 -0.10 -3.92 -28.04
N LEU A 353 0.77 -3.05 -27.56
CA LEU A 353 1.63 -2.22 -28.38
C LEU A 353 2.98 -2.91 -28.52
N LEU A 354 3.49 -2.98 -29.74
CA LEU A 354 4.85 -3.46 -30.02
C LEU A 354 5.56 -2.51 -30.97
N VAL A 355 6.83 -2.20 -30.67
CA VAL A 355 7.72 -1.48 -31.58
C VAL A 355 8.94 -2.36 -31.83
N ARG A 356 9.16 -2.72 -33.10
CA ARG A 356 10.36 -3.40 -33.56
C ARG A 356 11.36 -2.35 -34.04
N ILE A 357 12.53 -2.33 -33.43
CA ILE A 357 13.53 -1.30 -33.64
C ILE A 357 14.73 -1.91 -34.36
N HIS A 358 15.10 -1.31 -35.48
CA HIS A 358 16.28 -1.64 -36.26
C HIS A 358 17.30 -0.49 -36.18
N THR A 359 18.45 -0.64 -36.82
CA THR A 359 19.51 0.39 -36.81
C THR A 359 19.16 1.63 -37.64
N ASP A 360 18.27 1.51 -38.61
CA ASP A 360 17.94 2.55 -39.60
C ASP A 360 16.44 2.85 -39.75
N HIS A 361 15.57 2.04 -39.15
CA HIS A 361 14.13 2.20 -39.19
C HIS A 361 13.45 1.51 -37.99
N PHE A 362 12.14 1.70 -37.85
CA PHE A 362 11.33 0.98 -36.87
C PHE A 362 9.91 0.74 -37.36
N GLU A 363 9.29 -0.30 -36.82
CA GLU A 363 7.95 -0.77 -37.17
C GLU A 363 7.06 -0.81 -35.92
N CYS A 364 5.84 -0.30 -36.02
CA CYS A 364 4.88 -0.26 -34.92
C CYS A 364 3.72 -1.22 -35.18
N PHE A 365 3.33 -1.99 -34.18
CA PHE A 365 2.27 -2.99 -34.24
C PHE A 365 1.26 -2.78 -33.11
N LEU A 366 -0.02 -2.99 -33.42
CA LEU A 366 -1.13 -3.00 -32.47
C LEU A 366 -1.81 -4.36 -32.55
N ASN A 367 -1.88 -5.07 -31.41
CA ASN A 367 -2.56 -6.37 -31.31
C ASN A 367 -2.10 -7.36 -32.41
N GLY A 368 -0.80 -7.35 -32.71
CA GLY A 368 -0.17 -8.20 -33.74
C GLY A 368 -0.34 -7.74 -35.18
N LYS A 369 -0.98 -6.58 -35.43
CA LYS A 369 -1.13 -5.99 -36.77
C LYS A 369 -0.20 -4.80 -36.93
N LYS A 370 0.56 -4.75 -38.04
CA LYS A 370 1.43 -3.62 -38.37
C LYS A 370 0.59 -2.37 -38.63
N VAL A 371 0.93 -1.28 -37.96
CA VAL A 371 0.20 0.01 -38.00
C VAL A 371 1.03 1.07 -38.75
N ALA A 372 2.33 1.14 -38.47
CA ALA A 372 3.21 2.14 -39.03
C ALA A 372 4.62 1.59 -39.23
N GLU A 373 5.37 2.23 -40.12
CA GLU A 373 6.80 2.03 -40.33
C GLU A 373 7.42 3.40 -40.61
N SER A 374 8.62 3.64 -40.09
CA SER A 374 9.32 4.89 -40.26
C SER A 374 10.82 4.64 -40.39
N SER A 375 11.45 5.27 -41.40
CA SER A 375 12.89 5.32 -41.59
C SER A 375 13.56 6.51 -40.88
N ASP A 376 12.84 7.14 -39.94
CA ASP A 376 13.39 8.19 -39.10
C ASP A 376 14.48 7.61 -38.20
N ALA A 377 15.64 8.27 -38.17
CA ALA A 377 16.85 7.72 -37.58
C ALA A 377 16.73 7.64 -36.05
N VAL A 378 16.56 6.42 -35.52
CA VAL A 378 16.59 6.19 -34.08
C VAL A 378 18.05 6.25 -33.62
N VAL A 379 18.36 7.13 -32.68
CA VAL A 379 19.71 7.15 -32.10
C VAL A 379 19.89 5.82 -31.31
N PRO A 380 20.99 5.07 -31.48
CA PRO A 380 21.10 3.70 -30.96
C PRO A 380 21.02 3.52 -29.42
N HIS A 381 21.03 4.60 -28.63
CA HIS A 381 21.28 4.55 -27.17
C HIS A 381 20.27 5.35 -26.32
N GLY A 382 18.99 5.36 -26.70
CA GLY A 382 17.94 6.01 -25.91
C GLY A 382 17.30 5.07 -24.89
N ALA A 383 16.78 5.64 -23.81
CA ALA A 383 16.02 4.90 -22.82
C ALA A 383 14.63 4.51 -23.36
N ILE A 384 14.10 3.39 -22.90
CA ILE A 384 12.77 2.87 -23.26
C ILE A 384 11.86 2.86 -22.03
N GLY A 385 10.56 2.64 -22.22
CA GLY A 385 9.63 2.56 -21.10
C GLY A 385 8.21 2.94 -21.48
N LEU A 386 7.53 3.57 -20.52
CA LEU A 386 6.12 3.93 -20.59
C LEU A 386 5.96 5.45 -20.56
N ALA A 387 4.88 5.94 -21.15
CA ALA A 387 4.48 7.34 -21.05
C ALA A 387 2.98 7.48 -20.84
N ALA A 388 2.60 8.53 -20.13
CA ALA A 388 1.24 9.05 -20.07
C ALA A 388 1.27 10.57 -20.28
N PHE A 389 0.18 11.08 -20.85
CA PHE A 389 0.02 12.48 -21.19
C PHE A 389 -1.30 12.98 -20.63
N ARG A 390 -1.43 14.28 -20.39
CA ARG A 390 -2.69 14.95 -20.00
C ARG A 390 -3.33 14.37 -18.74
N GLY A 391 -2.53 13.74 -17.87
CA GLY A 391 -3.00 13.08 -16.66
C GLY A 391 -3.90 11.88 -16.90
N THR A 392 -3.80 11.21 -18.05
CA THR A 392 -4.61 10.04 -18.40
C THR A 392 -4.37 8.88 -17.43
N PRO A 393 -5.43 8.43 -16.70
CA PRO A 393 -5.38 7.18 -15.97
C PRO A 393 -5.15 6.01 -16.93
N ALA A 394 -4.07 5.27 -16.73
CA ALA A 394 -3.73 4.11 -17.54
C ALA A 394 -3.12 2.98 -16.71
N GLU A 395 -3.37 1.75 -17.16
CA GLU A 395 -2.75 0.54 -16.65
C GLU A 395 -1.88 -0.09 -17.74
N PHE A 396 -0.71 -0.55 -17.33
CA PHE A 396 0.25 -1.27 -18.16
C PHE A 396 0.54 -2.64 -17.55
N ARG A 397 0.80 -3.63 -18.38
CA ARG A 397 1.28 -4.95 -17.93
C ARG A 397 2.16 -5.59 -19.00
N ARG A 398 2.89 -6.63 -18.60
CA ARG A 398 3.70 -7.48 -19.52
C ARG A 398 4.65 -6.65 -20.40
N PHE A 399 5.31 -5.66 -19.80
CA PHE A 399 6.40 -4.94 -20.47
C PHE A 399 7.55 -5.90 -20.75
N GLN A 400 8.00 -6.00 -22.00
CA GLN A 400 8.99 -6.97 -22.45
C GLN A 400 9.93 -6.37 -23.50
N THR A 401 11.19 -6.79 -23.45
CA THR A 401 12.18 -6.61 -24.52
C THR A 401 12.67 -7.98 -25.00
N GLY A 402 12.96 -8.12 -26.30
CA GLY A 402 13.40 -9.40 -26.86
C GLY A 402 13.61 -9.33 -28.36
N THR A 403 14.03 -10.43 -29.00
CA THR A 403 14.32 -10.45 -30.45
C THR A 403 13.13 -10.82 -31.32
N ASP A 404 12.11 -11.48 -30.75
CA ASP A 404 10.83 -11.75 -31.43
C ASP A 404 9.72 -11.91 -30.39
N LEU A 405 8.90 -10.87 -30.23
CA LEU A 405 7.82 -10.79 -29.25
C LEU A 405 6.43 -10.81 -29.88
N LEU A 406 6.34 -10.92 -31.21
CA LEU A 406 5.09 -11.09 -31.92
C LEU A 406 4.47 -12.46 -31.57
N PRO A 407 3.16 -12.52 -31.25
CA PRO A 407 2.52 -13.79 -30.97
C PRO A 407 2.56 -14.70 -32.22
N ALA A 408 2.93 -15.96 -32.01
CA ALA A 408 2.85 -16.98 -33.07
C ALA A 408 1.41 -17.06 -33.61
N PRO A 409 1.21 -17.16 -34.93
CA PRO A 409 -0.13 -17.31 -35.49
C PRO A 409 -0.81 -18.56 -34.93
N LEU A 410 -2.13 -18.48 -34.72
CA LEU A 410 -2.97 -19.65 -34.41
C LEU A 410 -2.71 -20.74 -35.46
N SER A 411 -2.60 -22.00 -35.04
CA SER A 411 -2.50 -23.11 -35.98
C SER A 411 -3.72 -23.14 -36.91
N ASP A 412 -3.56 -23.57 -38.15
CA ASP A 412 -4.63 -23.57 -39.16
C ASP A 412 -5.91 -24.30 -38.68
N ALA A 413 -5.76 -25.33 -37.85
CA ALA A 413 -6.87 -26.07 -37.25
C ALA A 413 -7.60 -25.28 -36.13
N ALA A 414 -6.88 -24.52 -35.30
CA ALA A 414 -7.46 -23.71 -34.23
C ALA A 414 -8.04 -22.40 -34.77
N GLY A 415 -7.37 -21.78 -35.74
CA GLY A 415 -7.86 -20.59 -36.45
C GLY A 415 -9.13 -20.87 -37.23
N LYS A 416 -9.22 -22.03 -37.90
CA LYS A 416 -10.44 -22.45 -38.59
C LYS A 416 -11.61 -22.72 -37.63
N ALA A 417 -11.37 -23.44 -36.52
CA ALA A 417 -12.41 -23.71 -35.53
C ALA A 417 -12.93 -22.43 -34.85
N VAL A 418 -12.07 -21.43 -34.62
CA VAL A 418 -12.45 -20.13 -34.06
C VAL A 418 -13.14 -19.24 -35.09
N ASN A 419 -12.67 -19.23 -36.35
CA ASN A 419 -13.29 -18.48 -37.44
C ASN A 419 -14.67 -19.03 -37.83
N ASP A 420 -14.86 -20.35 -37.82
CA ASP A 420 -16.14 -20.99 -38.10
C ASP A 420 -17.19 -20.68 -37.01
N ILE A 421 -16.75 -20.43 -35.76
CA ILE A 421 -17.61 -20.02 -34.64
C ILE A 421 -17.90 -18.50 -34.65
N ILE A 422 -16.96 -17.69 -35.14
CA ILE A 422 -17.08 -16.22 -35.21
C ILE A 422 -17.80 -15.73 -36.48
N ALA A 423 -17.74 -16.49 -37.58
CA ALA A 423 -18.36 -16.11 -38.86
C ALA A 423 -19.90 -15.96 -38.79
N ASP A 424 -20.54 -16.58 -37.79
CA ASP A 424 -21.99 -16.45 -37.58
C ASP A 424 -22.36 -15.22 -36.74
N ILE A 425 -21.39 -14.50 -36.17
CA ILE A 425 -21.60 -13.27 -35.38
C ILE A 425 -20.37 -12.35 -35.48
N SER A 426 -20.32 -11.41 -36.44
CA SER A 426 -19.14 -10.54 -36.63
C SER A 426 -19.43 -9.02 -36.60
N PRO A 427 -18.65 -8.22 -35.86
CA PRO A 427 -18.77 -6.75 -35.73
C PRO A 427 -18.08 -5.91 -36.83
N ASN A 428 -17.69 -6.52 -37.97
CA ASN A 428 -16.99 -5.83 -39.06
C ASN A 428 -17.91 -5.28 -40.18
N HIS A 429 -19.23 -5.28 -39.98
CA HIS A 429 -20.14 -4.53 -40.83
C HIS A 429 -20.60 -3.28 -40.06
N PRO A 430 -20.22 -2.06 -40.46
CA PRO A 430 -20.97 -0.89 -40.01
C PRO A 430 -22.44 -1.11 -40.41
N SER A 431 -23.36 -0.85 -39.49
CA SER A 431 -24.79 -0.87 -39.81
C SER A 431 -25.02 0.00 -41.05
N SER A 432 -25.34 -0.63 -42.18
CA SER A 432 -25.62 0.12 -43.38
C SER A 432 -26.89 0.95 -43.13
N ILE A 433 -26.94 2.17 -43.66
CA ILE A 433 -28.17 2.97 -43.67
C ILE A 433 -29.33 2.14 -44.28
N GLU A 434 -29.02 1.21 -45.19
CA GLU A 434 -29.96 0.22 -45.74
C GLU A 434 -30.43 -0.85 -44.74
N ALA A 435 -29.55 -1.39 -43.88
CA ALA A 435 -29.95 -2.32 -42.81
C ALA A 435 -30.82 -1.59 -41.76
N ILE A 436 -30.48 -0.35 -41.41
CA ILE A 436 -31.29 0.49 -40.53
C ILE A 436 -32.65 0.79 -41.17
N HIS A 437 -32.70 1.12 -42.47
CA HIS A 437 -33.96 1.33 -43.21
C HIS A 437 -34.85 0.07 -43.30
N GLN A 438 -34.26 -1.12 -43.43
CA GLN A 438 -35.00 -2.40 -43.36
C GLN A 438 -35.50 -2.72 -41.95
N LEU A 439 -34.77 -2.33 -40.92
CA LEU A 439 -35.18 -2.51 -39.52
C LEU A 439 -36.25 -1.47 -39.11
N LEU A 440 -36.21 -0.25 -39.67
CA LEU A 440 -37.22 0.80 -39.49
C LEU A 440 -38.61 0.40 -40.00
N SER A 441 -38.73 -0.53 -40.96
CA SER A 441 -40.02 -1.00 -41.45
C SER A 441 -40.74 -1.99 -40.51
N HIS A 442 -40.12 -2.36 -39.38
CA HIS A 442 -40.62 -3.39 -38.46
C HIS A 442 -40.98 -2.86 -37.04
N GLY A 443 -40.84 -1.55 -36.78
CA GLY A 443 -41.33 -0.89 -35.56
C GLY A 443 -40.51 -1.14 -34.27
N ILE A 444 -41.08 -0.81 -33.10
CA ILE A 444 -40.41 -0.86 -31.78
C ILE A 444 -39.86 -2.27 -31.42
N GLN A 445 -40.48 -3.34 -31.91
CA GLN A 445 -40.09 -4.73 -31.65
C GLN A 445 -38.67 -5.07 -32.13
N THR A 446 -38.16 -4.33 -33.12
CA THR A 446 -36.82 -4.51 -33.67
C THR A 446 -35.73 -4.03 -32.71
N THR A 447 -36.03 -3.00 -31.91
CA THR A 447 -35.09 -2.49 -30.90
C THR A 447 -34.95 -3.48 -29.74
N ASP A 448 -36.07 -4.06 -29.31
CA ASP A 448 -36.08 -5.09 -28.26
C ASP A 448 -35.32 -6.36 -28.68
N ALA A 449 -35.44 -6.77 -29.96
CA ALA A 449 -34.69 -7.89 -30.50
C ALA A 449 -33.17 -7.62 -30.56
N ILE A 450 -32.77 -6.39 -30.90
CA ILE A 450 -31.37 -5.97 -30.90
C ILE A 450 -30.80 -5.94 -29.47
N HIS A 451 -31.56 -5.41 -28.50
CA HIS A 451 -31.15 -5.46 -27.10
C HIS A 451 -31.05 -6.89 -26.57
N ALA A 452 -32.00 -7.76 -26.90
CA ALA A 452 -31.95 -9.17 -26.50
C ALA A 452 -30.74 -9.91 -27.09
N GLU A 453 -30.34 -9.56 -28.32
CA GLU A 453 -29.16 -10.14 -28.96
C GLU A 453 -27.86 -9.59 -28.38
N ALA A 454 -27.80 -8.29 -28.07
CA ALA A 454 -26.68 -7.68 -27.33
C ALA A 454 -26.51 -8.37 -25.95
N ASP A 455 -27.59 -8.53 -25.20
CA ASP A 455 -27.61 -9.27 -23.93
C ASP A 455 -27.14 -10.72 -24.08
N ARG A 456 -27.52 -11.38 -25.19
CA ARG A 456 -27.07 -12.74 -25.51
C ARG A 456 -25.57 -12.77 -25.75
N MET A 457 -25.04 -11.87 -26.56
CA MET A 457 -23.62 -11.76 -26.84
C MET A 457 -22.80 -11.42 -25.59
N GLU A 458 -23.29 -10.52 -24.73
CA GLU A 458 -22.66 -10.22 -23.45
C GLU A 458 -22.58 -11.46 -22.54
N LYS A 459 -23.65 -12.27 -22.49
CA LYS A 459 -23.65 -13.55 -21.76
C LYS A 459 -22.62 -14.52 -22.35
N VAL A 460 -22.52 -14.61 -23.68
CA VAL A 460 -21.51 -15.44 -24.35
C VAL A 460 -20.09 -14.94 -24.03
N VAL A 461 -19.83 -13.63 -24.08
CA VAL A 461 -18.54 -13.04 -23.70
C VAL A 461 -18.20 -13.35 -22.25
N LYS A 462 -19.15 -13.21 -21.33
CA LYS A 462 -18.97 -13.57 -19.91
C LYS A 462 -18.64 -15.04 -19.74
N GLN A 463 -19.28 -15.93 -20.50
CA GLN A 463 -19.00 -17.36 -20.47
C GLN A 463 -17.61 -17.69 -21.03
N LEU A 464 -17.20 -17.07 -22.15
CA LEU A 464 -15.86 -17.26 -22.73
C LEU A 464 -14.76 -16.76 -21.77
N ARG A 465 -14.95 -15.60 -21.14
CA ARG A 465 -14.03 -15.07 -20.11
C ARG A 465 -13.93 -16.03 -18.92
N ARG A 466 -15.04 -16.58 -18.47
CA ARG A 466 -15.07 -17.60 -17.40
C ARG A 466 -14.31 -18.86 -17.81
N MET A 467 -14.56 -19.39 -19.01
CA MET A 467 -13.84 -20.56 -19.52
C MET A 467 -12.33 -20.29 -19.63
N ALA A 468 -11.93 -19.11 -20.09
CA ALA A 468 -10.52 -18.73 -20.13
C ALA A 468 -9.88 -18.71 -18.73
N ALA A 469 -10.58 -18.20 -17.73
CA ALA A 469 -10.15 -18.24 -16.33
C ALA A 469 -10.04 -19.68 -15.80
N GLU A 470 -11.04 -20.52 -16.05
CA GLU A 470 -11.04 -21.94 -15.63
C GLU A 470 -9.90 -22.74 -16.30
N VAL A 471 -9.62 -22.50 -17.59
CA VAL A 471 -8.49 -23.11 -18.30
C VAL A 471 -7.15 -22.65 -17.73
N HIS A 472 -7.02 -21.35 -17.46
CA HIS A 472 -5.82 -20.79 -16.82
C HIS A 472 -5.57 -21.40 -15.44
N GLU A 473 -6.58 -21.42 -14.57
CA GLU A 473 -6.49 -22.01 -13.24
C GLU A 473 -6.11 -23.50 -13.32
N ALA A 474 -6.75 -24.26 -14.22
CA ALA A 474 -6.44 -25.67 -14.41
C ALA A 474 -5.01 -25.91 -14.91
N ALA A 475 -4.49 -25.04 -15.79
CA ALA A 475 -3.12 -25.12 -16.28
C ALA A 475 -2.10 -24.80 -15.19
N VAL A 476 -2.32 -23.74 -14.40
CA VAL A 476 -1.46 -23.37 -13.27
C VAL A 476 -1.48 -24.43 -12.18
N ARG A 477 -2.67 -24.96 -11.84
CA ARG A 477 -2.82 -26.07 -10.88
C ARG A 477 -2.05 -27.31 -11.33
N ARG A 478 -2.07 -27.65 -12.62
CA ARG A 478 -1.30 -28.77 -13.15
C ARG A 478 0.20 -28.56 -12.93
N GLN A 479 0.73 -27.37 -13.26
CA GLN A 479 2.14 -27.04 -13.02
C GLN A 479 2.52 -27.15 -11.54
N LEU A 480 1.65 -26.70 -10.64
CA LEU A 480 1.88 -26.82 -9.19
C LEU A 480 1.94 -28.28 -8.74
N VAL A 481 1.02 -29.11 -9.21
CA VAL A 481 0.98 -30.55 -8.88
C VAL A 481 2.22 -31.27 -9.43
N GLU A 482 2.59 -31.00 -10.68
CA GLU A 482 3.81 -31.56 -11.31
C GLU A 482 5.07 -31.17 -10.54
N LEU A 483 5.22 -29.88 -10.19
CA LEU A 483 6.34 -29.37 -9.40
C LEU A 483 6.47 -30.06 -8.03
N LEU A 484 5.34 -30.29 -7.35
CA LEU A 484 5.34 -30.97 -6.05
C LEU A 484 5.56 -32.49 -6.17
N ALA A 485 5.13 -33.12 -7.27
CA ALA A 485 5.29 -34.55 -7.53
C ALA A 485 6.72 -34.93 -7.98
N ASP A 486 7.35 -34.11 -8.82
CA ASP A 486 8.74 -34.33 -9.27
C ASP A 486 9.71 -34.32 -8.08
N LYS A 487 9.45 -33.47 -7.08
CA LYS A 487 10.17 -33.47 -5.80
C LYS A 487 10.02 -34.78 -5.03
N ALA A 488 8.81 -35.32 -4.93
CA ALA A 488 8.57 -36.59 -4.23
C ALA A 488 9.40 -37.73 -4.84
N SER A 489 9.74 -37.61 -6.12
CA SER A 489 10.59 -38.54 -6.86
C SER A 489 12.09 -38.27 -6.67
N SER A 490 12.54 -37.01 -6.63
CA SER A 490 13.97 -36.64 -6.47
C SER A 490 14.51 -36.73 -5.04
N ALA A 491 13.65 -36.73 -4.02
CA ALA A 491 14.06 -36.97 -2.63
C ALA A 491 14.71 -38.36 -2.40
N SER A 492 14.61 -39.26 -3.39
CA SER A 492 15.21 -40.59 -3.37
C SER A 492 16.67 -40.66 -3.90
N SER A 493 17.22 -39.56 -4.44
CA SER A 493 18.53 -39.55 -5.12
C SER A 493 19.70 -38.92 -4.33
N GLY A 494 19.53 -38.65 -3.03
CA GLY A 494 20.66 -38.26 -2.16
C GLY A 494 21.22 -36.84 -2.38
N ASP A 495 20.43 -35.93 -2.94
CA ASP A 495 20.78 -34.51 -3.05
C ASP A 495 20.69 -33.84 -1.66
N GLU A 496 21.72 -33.09 -1.25
CA GLU A 496 21.84 -32.57 0.12
C GLU A 496 20.87 -31.41 0.42
N ASN A 497 20.18 -30.84 -0.58
CA ASN A 497 19.19 -29.78 -0.36
C ASN A 497 18.04 -29.75 -1.40
N PRO A 498 17.14 -30.75 -1.41
CA PRO A 498 16.18 -31.00 -2.49
C PRO A 498 14.99 -30.02 -2.57
N ASP A 499 14.96 -28.98 -1.72
CA ASP A 499 13.85 -28.02 -1.60
C ASP A 499 14.16 -26.62 -2.18
N HIS A 500 15.39 -26.37 -2.67
CA HIS A 500 15.81 -25.06 -3.13
C HIS A 500 14.94 -24.53 -4.28
N GLY A 501 14.09 -23.53 -3.98
CA GLY A 501 13.24 -22.85 -4.95
C GLY A 501 11.92 -23.53 -5.28
N VAL A 502 11.67 -24.75 -4.80
CA VAL A 502 10.37 -25.41 -4.99
C VAL A 502 9.28 -24.66 -4.21
N LEU A 503 9.53 -24.34 -2.94
CA LEU A 503 8.55 -23.63 -2.12
C LEU A 503 8.28 -22.20 -2.66
N LEU A 504 9.32 -21.48 -3.08
CA LEU A 504 9.16 -20.16 -3.71
C LEU A 504 8.30 -20.24 -4.97
N LYS A 505 8.64 -21.16 -5.88
CA LYS A 505 7.92 -21.34 -7.14
C LYS A 505 6.48 -21.80 -6.93
N SER A 506 6.24 -22.70 -5.99
CA SER A 506 4.89 -23.14 -5.61
C SER A 506 4.04 -21.99 -5.07
N ALA A 507 4.59 -21.17 -4.17
CA ALA A 507 3.89 -20.00 -3.63
C ALA A 507 3.57 -18.94 -4.71
N LEU A 508 4.46 -18.75 -5.69
CA LEU A 508 4.22 -17.88 -6.85
C LEU A 508 3.20 -18.48 -7.83
N LEU A 509 3.17 -19.80 -8.01
CA LEU A 509 2.14 -20.47 -8.81
C LEU A 509 0.75 -20.37 -8.16
N ILE A 510 0.65 -20.51 -6.84
CA ILE A 510 -0.60 -20.21 -6.09
C ILE A 510 -1.05 -18.77 -6.40
N SER A 511 -0.11 -17.82 -6.36
CA SER A 511 -0.38 -16.43 -6.71
C SER A 511 -0.88 -16.25 -8.14
N ARG A 512 -0.28 -16.97 -9.09
CA ARG A 512 -0.63 -16.92 -10.50
C ARG A 512 -2.03 -17.46 -10.80
N MET A 513 -2.62 -18.31 -9.96
CA MET A 513 -3.98 -18.84 -10.17
C MET A 513 -4.99 -17.70 -10.29
N ASP A 514 -4.94 -16.73 -9.38
CA ASP A 514 -5.85 -15.58 -9.36
C ASP A 514 -5.26 -14.31 -9.98
N ASN A 515 -3.94 -14.28 -10.20
CA ASN A 515 -3.22 -13.19 -10.84
C ASN A 515 -2.55 -13.70 -12.15
N PRO A 516 -3.29 -13.80 -13.27
CA PRO A 516 -2.80 -14.45 -14.50
C PRO A 516 -1.60 -13.76 -15.16
N ASP A 517 -1.34 -12.51 -14.78
CA ASP A 517 -0.25 -11.69 -15.31
C ASP A 517 1.07 -11.88 -14.55
N VAL A 518 1.08 -12.65 -13.45
CA VAL A 518 2.28 -12.95 -12.67
C VAL A 518 3.26 -13.78 -13.50
N ASP A 519 4.42 -13.19 -13.77
CA ASP A 519 5.58 -13.90 -14.31
C ASP A 519 6.42 -14.45 -13.16
N VAL A 520 6.29 -15.75 -12.91
CA VAL A 520 6.93 -16.46 -11.80
C VAL A 520 8.45 -16.32 -11.82
N GLU A 521 9.09 -16.38 -13.00
CA GLU A 521 10.56 -16.36 -13.08
C GLU A 521 11.11 -14.98 -12.72
N THR A 522 10.40 -13.89 -13.10
CA THR A 522 10.76 -12.52 -12.69
C THR A 522 10.85 -12.37 -11.16
N TYR A 523 9.91 -12.94 -10.40
CA TYR A 523 9.96 -12.89 -8.94
C TYR A 523 11.02 -13.82 -8.34
N ILE A 524 11.31 -14.96 -8.98
CA ILE A 524 12.40 -15.84 -8.54
C ILE A 524 13.75 -15.12 -8.71
N ASP A 525 13.99 -14.50 -9.86
CA ASP A 525 15.21 -13.75 -10.14
C ASP A 525 15.37 -12.56 -9.18
N ARG A 526 14.26 -11.91 -8.81
CA ARG A 526 14.25 -10.88 -7.77
C ARG A 526 14.78 -11.39 -6.43
N VAL A 527 14.32 -12.56 -5.98
CA VAL A 527 14.79 -13.16 -4.72
C VAL A 527 16.27 -13.56 -4.82
N ARG A 528 16.71 -14.10 -5.95
CA ARG A 528 18.15 -14.39 -6.18
C ARG A 528 18.99 -13.13 -6.07
N GLN A 529 18.55 -12.03 -6.67
CA GLN A 529 19.24 -10.74 -6.61
C GLN A 529 19.43 -10.25 -5.16
N TRP A 530 18.40 -10.37 -4.30
CA TRP A 530 18.54 -10.02 -2.88
C TRP A 530 19.55 -10.89 -2.15
N VAL A 531 19.57 -12.19 -2.44
CA VAL A 531 20.58 -13.11 -1.88
C VAL A 531 21.98 -12.69 -2.30
N ASP A 532 22.19 -12.35 -3.57
CA ASP A 532 23.50 -11.92 -4.09
C ASP A 532 23.98 -10.63 -3.41
N GLU A 533 23.07 -9.69 -3.15
CA GLU A 533 23.40 -8.47 -2.42
C GLU A 533 23.72 -8.73 -0.95
N ILE A 534 23.00 -9.64 -0.29
CA ILE A 534 23.34 -10.04 1.08
C ILE A 534 24.74 -10.66 1.07
N ARG A 535 25.01 -11.60 0.15
CA ARG A 535 26.33 -12.23 -0.03
C ARG A 535 27.44 -11.20 -0.26
N ALA A 536 27.19 -10.15 -1.03
CA ALA A 536 28.17 -9.09 -1.28
C ALA A 536 28.55 -8.28 -0.02
N THR A 537 27.70 -8.27 1.02
CA THR A 537 28.00 -7.60 2.30
C THR A 537 28.72 -8.48 3.31
N LEU A 538 28.83 -9.78 3.05
CA LEU A 538 29.35 -10.76 4.01
C LEU A 538 30.87 -10.91 3.92
N PRO A 539 31.57 -11.11 5.05
CA PRO A 539 32.94 -11.60 5.06
C PRO A 539 33.07 -12.95 4.33
N VAL A 540 34.25 -13.22 3.74
CA VAL A 540 34.52 -14.42 2.93
C VAL A 540 34.21 -15.75 3.66
N ASN A 541 34.28 -15.78 4.99
CA ASN A 541 33.97 -16.95 5.82
C ASN A 541 32.94 -16.60 6.92
N ALA A 542 31.89 -15.86 6.57
CA ALA A 542 30.83 -15.52 7.51
C ALA A 542 30.17 -16.78 8.11
N ASP A 543 30.09 -16.85 9.43
CA ASP A 543 29.36 -17.92 10.12
C ASP A 543 27.83 -17.79 9.92
N GLU A 544 27.07 -18.83 10.31
CA GLU A 544 25.62 -18.85 10.14
C GLU A 544 24.91 -17.69 10.87
N THR A 545 25.39 -17.32 12.06
CA THR A 545 24.84 -16.20 12.84
C THR A 545 25.04 -14.86 12.14
N THR A 546 26.22 -14.65 11.54
CA THR A 546 26.55 -13.45 10.76
C THR A 546 25.67 -13.37 9.51
N ARG A 547 25.50 -14.49 8.80
CA ARG A 547 24.62 -14.59 7.63
C ARG A 547 23.17 -14.30 7.97
N LEU A 548 22.65 -14.89 9.05
CA LEU A 548 21.31 -14.65 9.55
C LEU A 548 21.09 -13.17 9.93
N THR A 549 22.05 -12.56 10.62
CA THR A 549 21.97 -11.14 11.01
C THR A 549 22.00 -10.20 9.80
N ALA A 550 22.83 -10.50 8.80
CA ALA A 550 22.87 -9.74 7.55
C ALA A 550 21.55 -9.85 6.77
N MET A 551 20.96 -11.05 6.75
CA MET A 551 19.65 -11.29 6.15
C MET A 551 18.54 -10.51 6.85
N ASP A 552 18.48 -10.54 8.18
CA ASP A 552 17.47 -9.80 8.95
C ASP A 552 17.55 -8.29 8.69
N ARG A 553 18.77 -7.73 8.78
CA ARG A 553 19.01 -6.31 8.47
C ARG A 553 18.56 -5.99 7.05
N TYR A 554 18.94 -6.82 6.08
CA TYR A 554 18.60 -6.58 4.69
C TYR A 554 17.08 -6.64 4.45
N LEU A 555 16.38 -7.64 4.98
CA LEU A 555 14.94 -7.79 4.78
C LEU A 555 14.13 -6.73 5.51
N PHE A 556 14.41 -6.51 6.79
CA PHE A 556 13.53 -5.70 7.64
C PHE A 556 13.96 -4.24 7.74
N GLU A 557 15.26 -3.95 7.73
CA GLU A 557 15.76 -2.57 7.81
C GLU A 557 15.93 -1.97 6.40
N LYS A 558 16.59 -2.68 5.48
CA LYS A 558 16.86 -2.15 4.13
C LYS A 558 15.66 -2.26 3.18
N LEU A 559 15.01 -3.42 3.12
CA LEU A 559 13.85 -3.64 2.24
C LEU A 559 12.51 -3.34 2.91
N GLY A 560 12.49 -3.16 4.23
CA GLY A 560 11.31 -2.72 4.96
C GLY A 560 10.20 -3.78 5.11
N PHE A 561 10.48 -5.07 4.95
CA PHE A 561 9.44 -6.10 5.12
C PHE A 561 8.80 -6.05 6.51
N HIS A 562 7.48 -6.23 6.58
CA HIS A 562 6.75 -6.25 7.85
C HIS A 562 5.43 -7.03 7.77
N GLY A 563 4.90 -7.42 8.93
CA GLY A 563 3.57 -7.99 9.05
C GLY A 563 2.44 -6.97 8.78
N SER A 564 1.36 -7.43 8.16
CA SER A 564 0.14 -6.63 7.99
C SER A 564 -0.66 -6.55 9.29
N ARG A 565 -1.02 -5.34 9.74
CA ARG A 565 -1.86 -5.14 10.93
C ARG A 565 -3.21 -4.49 10.64
N PHE A 566 -3.28 -3.62 9.63
CA PHE A 566 -4.49 -2.88 9.27
C PHE A 566 -5.39 -3.67 8.32
N GLU A 567 -4.77 -4.30 7.32
CA GLU A 567 -5.48 -5.02 6.27
C GLU A 567 -5.12 -6.51 6.33
N TYR A 568 -5.10 -7.10 7.53
CA TYR A 568 -4.66 -8.48 7.74
C TYR A 568 -5.37 -9.46 6.79
N TYR A 569 -6.69 -9.31 6.62
CA TYR A 569 -7.52 -10.23 5.82
C TYR A 569 -7.59 -9.88 4.33
N THR A 570 -6.81 -8.93 3.82
CA THR A 570 -6.78 -8.68 2.37
C THR A 570 -6.07 -9.82 1.64
N ARG A 571 -6.61 -10.23 0.49
CA ARG A 571 -6.05 -11.30 -0.34
C ARG A 571 -4.59 -11.05 -0.75
N ALA A 572 -4.21 -9.78 -0.89
CA ALA A 572 -2.85 -9.39 -1.28
C ALA A 572 -1.79 -9.95 -0.34
N ASN A 573 -2.07 -9.99 0.96
CA ASN A 573 -1.11 -10.47 1.96
C ASN A 573 -0.93 -12.00 1.93
N SER A 574 -1.80 -12.72 1.22
CA SER A 574 -1.74 -14.17 0.98
C SER A 574 -0.99 -14.53 -0.30
N TYR A 575 -0.91 -13.64 -1.30
CA TYR A 575 -0.20 -13.89 -2.56
C TYR A 575 1.24 -13.41 -2.50
N LEU A 576 2.19 -14.32 -2.71
CA LEU A 576 3.62 -14.03 -2.54
C LEU A 576 4.13 -12.96 -3.52
N ASN A 577 3.55 -12.84 -4.72
CA ASN A 577 3.94 -11.81 -5.68
C ASN A 577 3.64 -10.39 -5.13
N GLU A 578 2.49 -10.22 -4.46
CA GLU A 578 2.08 -8.94 -3.88
C GLU A 578 2.85 -8.66 -2.59
N VAL A 579 3.10 -9.68 -1.76
CA VAL A 579 3.96 -9.54 -0.56
C VAL A 579 5.37 -9.08 -0.94
N ILE A 580 5.94 -9.61 -2.03
CA ILE A 580 7.24 -9.18 -2.55
C ILE A 580 7.22 -7.71 -3.01
N GLU A 581 6.13 -7.28 -3.64
CA GLU A 581 5.98 -5.89 -4.13
C GLU A 581 5.79 -4.92 -2.97
N ASP A 582 4.82 -5.18 -2.10
CA ASP A 582 4.39 -4.25 -1.07
C ASP A 582 5.24 -4.25 0.19
N ARG A 583 6.05 -5.31 0.37
CA ARG A 583 6.82 -5.56 1.59
C ARG A 583 5.95 -5.78 2.83
N GLU A 584 4.66 -6.08 2.62
CA GLU A 584 3.69 -6.36 3.66
C GLU A 584 3.11 -7.76 3.44
N GLY A 585 2.96 -8.57 4.50
CA GLY A 585 2.42 -9.92 4.35
C GLY A 585 1.87 -10.54 5.63
N LEU A 586 1.33 -11.74 5.46
CA LEU A 586 0.88 -12.62 6.54
C LEU A 586 2.06 -13.36 7.18
N PRO A 587 1.89 -13.93 8.39
CA PRO A 587 2.94 -14.71 9.04
C PRO A 587 3.51 -15.82 8.15
N ILE A 588 2.65 -16.53 7.42
CA ILE A 588 3.07 -17.62 6.54
C ILE A 588 3.79 -17.13 5.29
N THR A 589 3.32 -16.05 4.66
CA THR A 589 3.89 -15.57 3.39
C THR A 589 5.25 -14.92 3.60
N LEU A 590 5.42 -14.15 4.68
CA LEU A 590 6.73 -13.63 5.10
C LEU A 590 7.68 -14.76 5.49
N SER A 591 7.18 -15.79 6.17
CA SER A 591 7.99 -16.96 6.54
C SER A 591 8.45 -17.76 5.34
N VAL A 592 7.62 -17.93 4.30
CA VAL A 592 8.01 -18.55 3.03
C VAL A 592 9.18 -17.81 2.40
N LEU A 593 9.10 -16.48 2.31
CA LEU A 593 10.19 -15.68 1.75
C LEU A 593 11.47 -15.79 2.59
N TYR A 594 11.33 -15.74 3.92
CA TYR A 594 12.43 -15.86 4.88
C TYR A 594 13.15 -17.22 4.76
N ILE A 595 12.40 -18.32 4.68
CA ILE A 595 12.92 -19.68 4.46
C ILE A 595 13.72 -19.72 3.16
N GLU A 596 13.16 -19.19 2.07
CA GLU A 596 13.74 -19.32 0.74
C GLU A 596 15.02 -18.50 0.54
N ILE A 597 15.12 -17.32 1.17
CA ILE A 597 16.35 -16.52 1.18
C ILE A 597 17.38 -17.16 2.11
N GLY A 598 16.96 -17.59 3.30
CA GLY A 598 17.85 -18.20 4.28
C GLY A 598 18.51 -19.48 3.79
N ARG A 599 17.75 -20.37 3.15
CA ARG A 599 18.27 -21.58 2.50
C ARG A 599 19.32 -21.27 1.43
N ARG A 600 19.09 -20.24 0.61
CA ARG A 600 20.06 -19.76 -0.40
C ARG A 600 21.28 -19.06 0.20
N LEU A 601 21.26 -18.74 1.49
CA LEU A 601 22.41 -18.30 2.28
C LEU A 601 23.03 -19.44 3.09
N ASP A 602 22.65 -20.68 2.79
CA ASP A 602 23.07 -21.92 3.45
C ASP A 602 22.79 -21.91 4.96
N LEU A 603 21.58 -21.48 5.34
CA LEU A 603 21.02 -21.55 6.69
C LEU A 603 19.95 -22.66 6.76
N ASP A 604 20.01 -23.53 7.78
CA ASP A 604 18.94 -24.51 8.03
C ASP A 604 17.73 -23.83 8.69
N ILE A 605 16.81 -23.38 7.84
CA ILE A 605 15.56 -22.73 8.25
C ILE A 605 14.36 -23.55 7.82
N LYS A 606 13.48 -23.84 8.78
CA LYS A 606 12.28 -24.67 8.60
C LYS A 606 11.03 -23.93 9.07
N GLY A 607 9.92 -24.09 8.35
CA GLY A 607 8.64 -23.49 8.72
C GLY A 607 7.95 -24.25 9.84
N ILE A 608 7.37 -23.53 10.81
CA ILE A 608 6.70 -24.08 11.98
C ILE A 608 5.27 -23.57 12.03
N GLY A 609 4.33 -24.49 11.91
CA GLY A 609 2.91 -24.20 11.81
C GLY A 609 2.23 -24.10 13.18
N LEU A 610 2.42 -22.99 13.89
CA LEU A 610 1.66 -22.75 15.12
C LEU A 610 0.15 -22.55 14.80
N PRO A 611 -0.76 -22.89 15.72
CA PRO A 611 -2.17 -22.48 15.61
C PRO A 611 -2.29 -20.95 15.58
N GLY A 612 -3.05 -20.41 14.64
CA GLY A 612 -3.29 -18.96 14.50
C GLY A 612 -2.10 -18.13 14.02
N HIS A 613 -0.88 -18.68 13.97
CA HIS A 613 0.33 -17.94 13.56
C HIS A 613 1.32 -18.84 12.81
N PHE A 614 2.31 -18.30 12.12
CA PHE A 614 3.34 -19.10 11.46
C PHE A 614 4.71 -18.49 11.75
N VAL A 615 5.67 -19.31 12.12
CA VAL A 615 7.04 -18.89 12.48
C VAL A 615 8.04 -19.79 11.76
N VAL A 616 9.32 -19.46 11.88
CA VAL A 616 10.39 -20.33 11.38
C VAL A 616 11.28 -20.79 12.53
N GLN A 617 11.95 -21.91 12.34
CA GLN A 617 13.01 -22.40 13.22
C GLN A 617 14.32 -22.34 12.45
N PHE A 618 15.33 -21.70 13.03
CA PHE A 618 16.70 -21.74 12.55
C PHE A 618 17.52 -22.68 13.44
N THR A 619 18.27 -23.59 12.81
CA THR A 619 19.11 -24.58 13.48
C THR A 619 20.57 -24.38 13.06
N PRO A 620 21.47 -23.92 13.93
CA PRO A 620 22.89 -23.84 13.61
C PRO A 620 23.48 -25.23 13.35
N SER A 621 24.19 -25.39 12.24
CA SER A 621 24.84 -26.66 11.88
C SER A 621 25.88 -27.09 12.91
N SER A 622 26.57 -26.13 13.52
CA SER A 622 27.59 -26.38 14.55
C SER A 622 27.00 -26.76 15.92
N MET A 623 25.78 -26.30 16.23
CA MET A 623 25.13 -26.52 17.52
C MET A 623 23.62 -26.73 17.38
N PRO A 624 23.16 -27.93 16.95
CA PRO A 624 21.75 -28.20 16.71
C PRO A 624 20.83 -27.99 17.92
N THR A 625 21.38 -28.16 19.14
CA THR A 625 20.67 -27.94 20.41
C THR A 625 20.36 -26.46 20.68
N GLU A 626 20.96 -25.53 19.93
CA GLU A 626 20.72 -24.09 20.02
C GLU A 626 19.73 -23.59 18.97
N SER A 627 18.82 -24.47 18.52
CA SER A 627 17.74 -24.11 17.62
C SER A 627 16.90 -22.98 18.20
N GLN A 628 16.56 -21.98 17.37
CA GLN A 628 15.79 -20.81 17.79
C GLN A 628 14.57 -20.61 16.91
N PHE A 629 13.45 -20.23 17.52
CA PHE A 629 12.27 -19.78 16.79
C PHE A 629 12.41 -18.30 16.43
N ILE A 630 12.02 -17.96 15.21
CA ILE A 630 12.11 -16.62 14.65
C ILE A 630 10.74 -16.29 14.06
N ASP A 631 10.29 -15.05 14.29
CA ASP A 631 9.03 -14.55 13.77
C ASP A 631 9.26 -13.50 12.66
N PRO A 632 9.22 -13.90 11.38
CA PRO A 632 9.36 -12.96 10.26
C PRO A 632 8.25 -11.91 10.20
N PHE A 633 7.06 -12.19 10.74
CA PHE A 633 5.96 -11.22 10.83
C PHE A 633 6.33 -10.06 11.77
N GLU A 634 7.01 -10.39 12.87
CA GLU A 634 7.55 -9.45 13.85
C GLU A 634 9.00 -9.08 13.53
N ARG A 635 9.33 -8.88 12.25
CA ARG A 635 10.63 -8.37 11.77
C ARG A 635 11.83 -9.19 12.25
N GLY A 636 11.67 -10.51 12.31
CA GLY A 636 12.73 -11.43 12.74
C GLY A 636 12.87 -11.56 14.26
N LYS A 637 11.85 -11.17 15.05
CA LYS A 637 11.88 -11.33 16.52
C LYS A 637 12.23 -12.77 16.90
N ARG A 638 13.25 -12.93 17.75
CA ARG A 638 13.60 -14.24 18.34
C ARG A 638 12.61 -14.57 19.44
N LEU A 639 12.11 -15.80 19.43
CA LEU A 639 11.11 -16.29 20.38
C LEU A 639 11.74 -17.33 21.30
N SER A 640 11.53 -17.15 22.59
CA SER A 640 11.81 -18.16 23.60
C SER A 640 10.72 -19.25 23.60
N GLU A 641 11.00 -20.39 24.23
CA GLU A 641 9.97 -21.41 24.48
C GLU A 641 8.79 -20.88 25.31
N VAL A 642 9.03 -19.88 26.17
CA VAL A 642 7.99 -19.19 26.93
C VAL A 642 7.08 -18.42 25.97
N ASP A 643 7.64 -17.67 25.02
CA ASP A 643 6.85 -16.91 24.02
C ASP A 643 5.97 -17.84 23.19
N VAL A 644 6.52 -18.97 22.72
CA VAL A 644 5.75 -19.99 21.96
C VAL A 644 4.63 -20.57 22.82
N THR A 645 4.91 -20.89 24.08
CA THR A 645 3.92 -21.44 25.01
C THR A 645 2.81 -20.44 25.33
N THR A 646 3.15 -19.17 25.53
CA THR A 646 2.20 -18.08 25.76
C THR A 646 1.25 -17.94 24.57
N ARG A 647 1.79 -17.89 23.34
CA ARG A 647 0.98 -17.81 22.11
C ARG A 647 0.01 -18.97 21.96
N LEU A 648 0.44 -20.20 22.23
CA LEU A 648 -0.44 -21.37 22.21
C LEU A 648 -1.58 -21.23 23.22
N THR A 649 -1.25 -20.78 24.43
CA THR A 649 -2.22 -20.59 25.52
C THR A 649 -3.24 -19.50 25.18
N GLU A 650 -2.78 -18.36 24.65
CA GLU A 650 -3.64 -17.25 24.20
C GLU A 650 -4.58 -17.66 23.07
N ALA A 651 -4.07 -18.46 22.12
CA ALA A 651 -4.86 -19.04 21.05
C ALA A 651 -5.81 -20.18 21.53
N ARG A 652 -5.82 -20.49 22.83
CA ARG A 652 -6.62 -21.55 23.48
C ARG A 652 -6.26 -22.96 23.01
N TYR A 653 -4.99 -23.19 22.66
CA TYR A 653 -4.45 -24.50 22.32
C TYR A 653 -3.57 -25.04 23.45
N PRO A 654 -3.58 -26.36 23.70
CA PRO A 654 -2.67 -26.98 24.66
C PRO A 654 -1.22 -26.90 24.16
N ASN A 655 -0.27 -26.81 25.10
CA ASN A 655 1.16 -26.79 24.76
C ASN A 655 1.66 -28.20 24.37
N LEU A 656 1.39 -28.62 23.13
CA LEU A 656 1.74 -29.95 22.63
C LEU A 656 3.00 -29.91 21.73
N PRO A 657 3.88 -30.94 21.80
CA PRO A 657 5.08 -31.02 20.96
C PRO A 657 4.81 -30.98 19.46
N GLN A 658 3.64 -31.46 19.02
CA GLN A 658 3.25 -31.51 17.60
C GLN A 658 3.24 -30.13 16.91
N PHE A 659 3.02 -29.05 17.66
CA PHE A 659 3.02 -27.69 17.10
C PHE A 659 4.43 -27.17 16.79
N ARG A 660 5.48 -27.90 17.20
CA ARG A 660 6.89 -27.57 16.95
C ARG A 660 7.49 -28.40 15.82
N ILE A 661 6.69 -29.22 15.14
CA ILE A 661 7.16 -30.07 14.05
C ILE A 661 7.32 -29.21 12.78
N PRO A 662 8.50 -29.24 12.13
CA PRO A 662 8.70 -28.65 10.81
C PRO A 662 7.65 -29.08 9.78
N GLN A 663 7.07 -28.11 9.08
CA GLN A 663 6.12 -28.37 8.00
C GLN A 663 6.82 -28.60 6.67
N THR A 664 6.31 -29.54 5.89
CA THR A 664 6.79 -29.79 4.52
C THR A 664 6.32 -28.71 3.56
N THR A 665 6.99 -28.56 2.42
CA THR A 665 6.57 -27.65 1.34
C THR A 665 5.10 -27.84 0.96
N GLN A 666 4.60 -29.07 0.90
CA GLN A 666 3.19 -29.36 0.62
C GLN A 666 2.27 -28.81 1.71
N GLN A 667 2.57 -29.07 2.99
CA GLN A 667 1.76 -28.57 4.12
C GLN A 667 1.73 -27.04 4.18
N ILE A 668 2.85 -26.39 3.86
CA ILE A 668 2.92 -24.92 3.76
C ILE A 668 2.02 -24.43 2.62
N CYS A 669 2.08 -25.06 1.44
CA CYS A 669 1.23 -24.71 0.30
C CYS A 669 -0.26 -24.92 0.60
N GLU A 670 -0.63 -26.04 1.23
CA GLU A 670 -2.02 -26.32 1.65
C GLU A 670 -2.54 -25.24 2.61
N ARG A 671 -1.70 -24.81 3.55
CA ARG A 671 -2.05 -23.75 4.49
C ARG A 671 -2.14 -22.37 3.83
N MET A 672 -1.29 -22.08 2.85
CA MET A 672 -1.41 -20.87 2.03
C MET A 672 -2.71 -20.85 1.23
N ILE A 673 -3.07 -21.97 0.60
CA ILE A 673 -4.35 -22.10 -0.12
C ILE A 673 -5.54 -21.96 0.84
N GLY A 674 -5.46 -22.51 2.05
CA GLY A 674 -6.52 -22.36 3.06
C GLY A 674 -6.71 -20.94 3.60
N ASN A 675 -5.78 -20.02 3.33
CA ASN A 675 -5.92 -18.59 3.68
C ASN A 675 -6.60 -17.76 2.56
N LEU A 676 -6.77 -18.32 1.37
CA LEU A 676 -7.49 -17.73 0.23
C LEU A 676 -8.97 -18.13 0.30
#